data_AF-A0A7X7G7P7-F1
#
_entry.id   AF-A0A7X7G7P7-F1
#
_cell.length_a   1.000
_cell.length_b   1.000
_cell.length_c   1.000
_cell.angle_alpha   90.00
_cell.angle_beta   90.00
_cell.angle_gamma   90.00
#
_symmetry.space_group_name_H-M   'P 1'
#
loop_
_entity.id
_entity.type
_entity.pdbx_description
1 polymer ?
#
loop_
_entity_poly.entity_id
_entity_poly.type
_entity_poly.pdbx_seq_one_letter_code
_entity_poly.pdbx_strand_id
1 'polypeptide(L)'
;MPDDRSTFPVVMRGYDRALVDQQMEALQRQLEEARNQVQQLDARAIQLAGELSEAHRQLREAERPTYSGLGSRIEHLLRSAEEQSSDVVAQANAQAADAMARAKLAAGQMRARAENEVAELLATARREAEEVRESAASEAESILSAAQRRAEELVGSAEREAARISSAIATEESERRTGLERELGTLRAVAERETTELRVTTERYVAELKHTTEVETTRLREEAERYATDLRAAADAETTELRRRTEAETAQLRAEAEAYAAELRTTAETEAAELRRAAEEAAAALRAEAKEYADGVRATAERDAKVTMQNAETQATAVRTEADQYAALQRATADREAADLRSQVADEVAALRAQTSQEVAALRTDAEEYATNLRLTAERETTELRETTERETTHLRETTERETTEMREAAERYAAEVRATAERETSELREQTRLDIERLLTEARRRATELTTEAKSEADGLLEQARRALADAEVEIAQKREAAERADAERHEQARLETERLVADAEAHAAEAEQRVANALEQAERVRRDAEAHAKELMSNARRNADRVVAEAREHAERTLSEAMTEAERERTTAQRQVEDLNRQREAITVYLDELRSLLTHEPMPSRQTLERAQDAEARYAAAAAEASARAVADAQAELTAEMEAADAEADEEPEPEPVAEEPAAEEPAAEEPAPEPIEGEPEAVAVDEGRPAEGVEVTEPVAEGEGEAPAPTEEAAGAPSEEAADVPADEPADVPVAEGEGEAGEALDEADDELDEAEGADAELAGRPRRGLRRRG
;
A
#
# COMPACT_ATOMS: atom_id res chain seq x y z
N MET A 1 -78.95 75.58 54.64
CA MET A 1 -77.57 76.08 54.77
C MET A 1 -76.66 74.88 54.69
N PRO A 2 -75.73 74.77 53.72
CA PRO A 2 -74.72 73.72 53.75
C PRO A 2 -73.62 74.17 54.72
N ASP A 3 -73.53 73.54 55.90
CA ASP A 3 -72.41 73.74 56.82
C ASP A 3 -71.26 72.83 56.40
N ASP A 4 -70.42 73.36 55.52
CA ASP A 4 -69.15 72.78 55.11
C ASP A 4 -68.12 73.03 56.22
N ARG A 5 -67.98 72.08 57.15
CA ARG A 5 -66.88 72.06 58.13
C ARG A 5 -66.38 70.64 58.33
N SER A 6 -65.28 70.31 57.64
CA SER A 6 -64.38 69.23 58.03
C SER A 6 -63.93 69.46 59.49
N THR A 7 -64.63 68.82 60.43
CA THR A 7 -64.49 69.05 61.89
C THR A 7 -63.27 68.33 62.48
N PHE A 8 -62.50 67.65 61.65
CA PHE A 8 -61.33 66.87 62.07
C PHE A 8 -60.09 67.37 61.32
N PRO A 9 -59.05 67.86 62.02
CA PRO A 9 -57.80 68.23 61.37
C PRO A 9 -57.14 66.99 60.76
N VAL A 10 -56.80 67.08 59.47
CA VAL A 10 -56.07 66.04 58.73
C VAL A 10 -54.58 66.25 58.99
N VAL A 11 -53.95 65.31 59.68
CA VAL A 11 -52.48 65.22 59.77
C VAL A 11 -51.99 64.43 58.55
N MET A 12 -50.70 64.52 58.17
CA MET A 12 -50.07 64.05 56.91
C MET A 12 -50.38 62.61 56.43
N ARG A 13 -51.23 61.83 57.11
CA ARG A 13 -51.74 60.53 56.68
C ARG A 13 -53.13 60.15 57.25
N GLY A 14 -54.01 61.11 57.53
CA GLY A 14 -55.40 60.88 57.95
C GLY A 14 -55.88 61.80 59.08
N TYR A 15 -57.11 61.59 59.57
CA TYR A 15 -57.67 62.33 60.70
C TYR A 15 -57.06 61.87 62.03
N ASP A 16 -56.82 62.81 62.96
CA ASP A 16 -56.34 62.47 64.31
C ASP A 16 -57.37 61.63 65.07
N ARG A 17 -57.05 60.36 65.25
CA ARG A 17 -57.94 59.36 65.84
C ARG A 17 -58.40 59.74 67.25
N ALA A 18 -57.57 60.39 68.06
CA ALA A 18 -57.95 60.75 69.42
C ALA A 18 -59.02 61.85 69.46
N LEU A 19 -58.92 62.83 68.55
CA LEU A 19 -59.91 63.90 68.39
C LEU A 19 -61.20 63.40 67.75
N VAL A 20 -61.09 62.45 66.81
CA VAL A 20 -62.26 61.79 66.20
C VAL A 20 -63.02 60.96 67.25
N ASP A 21 -62.33 60.18 68.08
CA ASP A 21 -62.94 59.36 69.12
C ASP A 21 -63.62 60.24 70.19
N GLN A 22 -63.02 61.37 70.59
CA GLN A 22 -63.65 62.32 71.50
C GLN A 22 -64.94 62.93 70.92
N GLN A 23 -64.93 63.25 69.63
CA GLN A 23 -66.10 63.84 69.00
C GLN A 23 -67.18 62.81 68.69
N MET A 24 -66.79 61.56 68.44
CA MET A 24 -67.70 60.41 68.42
C MET A 24 -68.40 60.24 69.77
N GLU A 25 -67.67 60.32 70.90
CA GLU A 25 -68.28 60.27 72.25
C GLU A 25 -69.18 61.49 72.55
N ALA A 26 -68.82 62.68 72.07
CA ALA A 26 -69.66 63.87 72.21
C ALA A 26 -70.95 63.75 71.38
N LEU A 27 -70.84 63.28 70.14
CA LEU A 27 -71.98 63.00 69.26
C LEU A 27 -72.85 61.87 69.81
N GLN A 28 -72.26 60.83 70.41
CA GLN A 28 -73.00 59.76 71.08
C GLN A 28 -73.80 60.30 72.27
N ARG A 29 -73.22 61.16 73.11
CA ARG A 29 -73.94 61.84 74.20
C ARG A 29 -75.06 62.74 73.68
N GLN A 30 -74.80 63.53 72.64
CA GLN A 30 -75.83 64.36 72.00
C GLN A 30 -76.95 63.53 71.40
N LEU A 31 -76.63 62.35 70.85
CA LEU A 31 -77.59 61.42 70.29
C LEU A 31 -78.43 60.74 71.39
N GLU A 32 -77.83 60.39 72.53
CA GLU A 32 -78.57 59.91 73.70
C GLU A 32 -79.48 61.00 74.29
N GLU A 33 -79.01 62.23 74.37
CA GLU A 33 -79.79 63.36 74.87
C GLU A 33 -80.94 63.72 73.91
N ALA A 34 -80.69 63.69 72.60
CA ALA A 34 -81.72 63.84 71.58
C ALA A 34 -82.74 62.69 71.62
N ARG A 35 -82.29 61.44 71.82
CA ARG A 35 -83.19 60.28 72.01
C ARG A 35 -84.05 60.44 73.25
N ASN A 36 -83.48 60.90 74.37
CA ASN A 36 -84.23 61.16 75.59
C ASN A 36 -85.23 62.31 75.41
N GLN A 37 -84.86 63.37 74.67
CA GLN A 37 -85.79 64.44 74.30
C GLN A 37 -86.91 63.94 73.39
N VAL A 38 -86.62 63.09 72.39
CA VAL A 38 -87.64 62.48 71.54
C VAL A 38 -88.55 61.58 72.37
N GLN A 39 -88.03 60.76 73.28
CA GLN A 39 -88.86 59.97 74.19
C GLN A 39 -89.73 60.84 75.12
N GLN A 40 -89.22 61.95 75.64
CA GLN A 40 -90.02 62.89 76.43
C GLN A 40 -91.09 63.59 75.60
N LEU A 41 -90.77 63.95 74.35
CA LEU A 41 -91.73 64.54 73.42
C LEU A 41 -92.79 63.53 72.98
N ASP A 42 -92.42 62.26 72.74
CA ASP A 42 -93.36 61.18 72.47
C ASP A 42 -94.26 60.90 73.67
N ALA A 43 -93.70 60.87 74.89
CA ALA A 43 -94.50 60.72 76.10
C ALA A 43 -95.47 61.91 76.28
N ARG A 44 -95.04 63.14 75.97
CA ARG A 44 -95.92 64.32 75.94
C ARG A 44 -96.93 64.27 74.81
N ALA A 45 -96.58 63.74 73.63
CA ALA A 45 -97.49 63.60 72.51
C ALA A 45 -98.56 62.54 72.82
N ILE A 46 -98.20 61.45 73.52
CA ILE A 46 -99.14 60.45 74.00
C ILE A 46 -100.04 61.03 75.10
N GLN A 47 -99.50 61.79 76.05
CA GLN A 47 -100.30 62.50 77.06
C GLN A 47 -101.26 63.50 76.42
N LEU A 48 -100.76 64.36 75.52
CA LEU A 48 -101.58 65.33 74.79
C LEU A 48 -102.62 64.63 73.93
N ALA A 49 -102.31 63.51 73.26
CA ALA A 49 -103.28 62.72 72.50
C ALA A 49 -104.33 62.08 73.41
N GLY A 50 -103.95 61.65 74.62
CA GLY A 50 -104.87 61.20 75.66
C GLY A 50 -105.81 62.31 76.12
N GLU A 51 -105.28 63.48 76.43
CA GLU A 51 -106.05 64.68 76.78
C GLU A 51 -106.93 65.16 75.61
N LEU A 52 -106.45 65.09 74.36
CA LEU A 52 -107.21 65.42 73.15
C LEU A 52 -108.34 64.41 72.91
N SER A 53 -108.12 63.13 73.22
CA SER A 53 -109.12 62.07 73.12
C SER A 53 -110.17 62.20 74.23
N GLU A 54 -109.77 62.54 75.46
CA GLU A 54 -110.69 62.87 76.56
C GLU A 54 -111.46 64.16 76.28
N ALA A 55 -110.83 65.21 75.76
CA ALA A 55 -111.47 66.44 75.34
C ALA A 55 -112.45 66.19 74.17
N HIS A 56 -112.08 65.35 73.18
CA HIS A 56 -113.00 64.91 72.12
C HIS A 56 -114.11 63.99 72.63
N ARG A 57 -113.89 63.22 73.70
CA ARG A 57 -114.95 62.43 74.35
C ARG A 57 -115.93 63.34 75.07
N GLN A 58 -115.43 64.36 75.79
CA GLN A 58 -116.25 65.39 76.43
C GLN A 58 -117.01 66.25 75.40
N LEU A 59 -116.40 66.57 74.24
CA LEU A 59 -117.09 67.26 73.14
C LEU A 59 -118.18 66.38 72.51
N ARG A 60 -117.91 65.08 72.31
CA ARG A 60 -118.91 64.11 71.79
C ARG A 60 -120.06 63.85 72.77
N GLU A 61 -119.82 63.97 74.08
CA GLU A 61 -120.87 63.94 75.11
C GLU A 61 -121.67 65.26 75.16
N ALA A 62 -121.07 66.40 74.82
CA ALA A 62 -121.73 67.71 74.78
C ALA A 62 -122.50 68.00 73.47
N GLU A 63 -122.14 67.36 72.35
CA GLU A 63 -122.76 67.54 71.03
C GLU A 63 -123.78 66.46 70.65
N ARG A 64 -124.04 65.48 71.52
CA ARG A 64 -125.16 64.54 71.36
C ARG A 64 -126.24 64.81 72.42
N PRO A 65 -127.41 65.36 72.03
CA PRO A 65 -128.54 65.52 72.93
C PRO A 65 -128.93 64.18 73.53
N THR A 66 -128.75 64.01 74.85
CA THR A 66 -129.31 62.86 75.56
C THR A 66 -130.83 62.93 75.48
N TYR A 67 -131.41 62.09 74.62
CA TYR A 67 -132.84 61.76 74.56
C TYR A 67 -133.25 60.89 75.74
N SER A 68 -132.85 61.25 76.97
CA SER A 68 -133.12 60.50 78.21
C SER A 68 -134.59 60.58 78.66
N GLY A 69 -135.51 60.83 77.73
CA GLY A 69 -136.95 60.99 77.98
C GLY A 69 -137.88 60.37 76.93
N LEU A 70 -137.39 59.75 75.85
CA LEU A 70 -138.24 59.16 74.79
C LEU A 70 -137.64 57.83 74.23
N GLY A 71 -138.00 56.69 74.84
CA GLY A 71 -138.04 55.33 74.24
C GLY A 71 -136.72 54.61 73.86
N SER A 72 -136.24 53.70 74.71
CA SER A 72 -135.04 52.84 74.55
C SER A 72 -134.98 51.92 73.31
N ARG A 73 -136.03 51.82 72.50
CA ARG A 73 -136.10 50.92 71.34
C ARG A 73 -135.51 51.53 70.05
N ILE A 74 -135.50 52.85 69.94
CA ILE A 74 -135.13 53.57 68.72
C ILE A 74 -133.60 53.80 68.63
N GLU A 75 -132.94 54.05 69.77
CA GLU A 75 -131.47 54.14 69.84
C GLU A 75 -130.79 52.83 69.45
N HIS A 76 -131.40 51.69 69.78
CA HIS A 76 -130.88 50.37 69.43
C HIS A 76 -130.94 50.10 67.92
N LEU A 77 -131.98 50.58 67.23
CA LEU A 77 -132.12 50.45 65.77
C LEU A 77 -131.09 51.29 65.01
N LEU A 78 -130.87 52.55 65.41
CA LEU A 78 -129.90 53.43 64.75
C LEU A 78 -128.44 52.98 64.98
N ARG A 79 -128.12 52.45 66.16
CA ARG A 79 -126.80 51.87 66.45
C ARG A 79 -126.57 50.56 65.67
N SER A 80 -127.59 49.71 65.59
CA SER A 80 -127.53 48.44 64.85
C SER A 80 -127.24 48.65 63.36
N ALA A 81 -127.84 49.67 62.73
CA ALA A 81 -127.59 49.95 61.31
C ALA A 81 -126.16 50.49 61.04
N GLU A 82 -125.59 51.28 61.96
CA GLU A 82 -124.23 51.81 61.84
C GLU A 82 -123.18 50.70 62.02
N GLU A 83 -123.37 49.82 63.01
CA GLU A 83 -122.52 48.63 63.24
C GLU A 83 -122.59 47.66 62.05
N GLN A 84 -123.80 47.39 61.52
CA GLN A 84 -123.96 46.57 60.31
C GLN A 84 -123.25 47.18 59.09
N SER A 85 -123.26 48.50 58.93
CA SER A 85 -122.56 49.15 57.81
C SER A 85 -121.03 49.07 57.93
N SER A 86 -120.47 49.24 59.14
CA SER A 86 -119.04 49.09 59.35
C SER A 86 -118.59 47.65 59.17
N ASP A 87 -119.42 46.70 59.59
CA ASP A 87 -119.11 45.27 59.49
C ASP A 87 -119.07 44.81 58.03
N VAL A 88 -119.99 45.28 57.18
CA VAL A 88 -119.99 44.97 55.74
C VAL A 88 -118.73 45.50 55.05
N VAL A 89 -118.30 46.73 55.34
CA VAL A 89 -117.05 47.31 54.78
C VAL A 89 -115.82 46.57 55.29
N ALA A 90 -115.77 46.23 56.58
CA ALA A 90 -114.66 45.52 57.18
C ALA A 90 -114.54 44.10 56.59
N GLN A 91 -115.67 43.40 56.45
CA GLN A 91 -115.73 42.06 55.87
C GLN A 91 -115.29 42.07 54.41
N ALA A 92 -115.79 42.99 53.58
CA ALA A 92 -115.42 43.07 52.17
C ALA A 92 -113.95 43.47 51.96
N ASN A 93 -113.41 44.36 52.80
CA ASN A 93 -111.98 44.69 52.74
C ASN A 93 -111.09 43.53 53.19
N ALA A 94 -111.53 42.74 54.17
CA ALA A 94 -110.83 41.52 54.59
C ALA A 94 -110.86 40.46 53.48
N GLN A 95 -112.01 40.25 52.84
CA GLN A 95 -112.15 39.32 51.70
C GLN A 95 -111.29 39.75 50.50
N ALA A 96 -111.31 41.03 50.13
CA ALA A 96 -110.46 41.60 49.09
C ALA A 96 -108.96 41.47 49.41
N ALA A 97 -108.57 41.69 50.67
CA ALA A 97 -107.18 41.53 51.11
C ALA A 97 -106.75 40.05 51.06
N ASP A 98 -107.63 39.14 51.47
CA ASP A 98 -107.39 37.70 51.44
C ASP A 98 -107.30 37.16 50.00
N ALA A 99 -108.19 37.61 49.10
CA ALA A 99 -108.13 37.28 47.67
C ALA A 99 -106.80 37.73 47.05
N MET A 100 -106.38 38.97 47.32
CA MET A 100 -105.09 39.49 46.86
C MET A 100 -103.88 38.78 47.48
N ALA A 101 -103.95 38.40 48.76
CA ALA A 101 -102.88 37.65 49.43
C ALA A 101 -102.73 36.23 48.85
N ARG A 102 -103.85 35.54 48.60
CA ARG A 102 -103.86 34.23 47.92
C ARG A 102 -103.30 34.33 46.51
N ALA A 103 -103.71 35.34 45.74
CA ALA A 103 -103.22 35.56 44.38
C ALA A 103 -101.73 35.89 44.34
N LYS A 104 -101.22 36.74 45.25
CA LYS A 104 -99.78 37.01 45.39
C LYS A 104 -98.96 35.79 45.77
N LEU A 105 -99.47 34.95 46.67
CA LEU A 105 -98.82 33.70 47.04
C LEU A 105 -98.79 32.72 45.85
N ALA A 106 -99.91 32.57 45.14
CA ALA A 106 -100.00 31.73 43.95
C ALA A 106 -99.06 32.22 42.83
N ALA A 107 -99.03 33.52 42.55
CA ALA A 107 -98.11 34.15 41.61
C ALA A 107 -96.64 33.96 41.99
N GLY A 108 -96.31 34.10 43.28
CA GLY A 108 -94.96 33.84 43.81
C GLY A 108 -94.57 32.37 43.68
N GLN A 109 -95.48 31.43 43.96
CA GLN A 109 -95.25 30.00 43.80
C GLN A 109 -95.08 29.60 42.33
N MET A 110 -95.85 30.18 41.40
CA MET A 110 -95.69 29.95 39.97
C MET A 110 -94.32 30.41 39.47
N ARG A 111 -93.89 31.63 39.85
CA ARG A 111 -92.56 32.14 39.52
C ARG A 111 -91.44 31.28 40.10
N ALA A 112 -91.55 30.88 41.37
CA ALA A 112 -90.55 30.02 42.01
C ALA A 112 -90.48 28.62 41.38
N ARG A 113 -91.62 28.04 40.97
CA ARG A 113 -91.64 26.76 40.23
C ARG A 113 -90.95 26.90 38.87
N ALA A 114 -91.28 27.95 38.12
CA ALA A 114 -90.65 28.24 36.83
C ALA A 114 -89.14 28.50 36.97
N GLU A 115 -88.69 29.22 38.00
CA GLU A 115 -87.27 29.44 38.27
C GLU A 115 -86.51 28.14 38.58
N ASN A 116 -87.13 27.23 39.34
CA ASN A 116 -86.54 25.92 39.63
C ASN A 116 -86.49 25.03 38.38
N GLU A 117 -87.57 25.00 37.59
CA GLU A 117 -87.63 24.26 36.32
C GLU A 117 -86.58 24.76 35.33
N VAL A 118 -86.41 26.08 35.21
CA VAL A 118 -85.37 26.72 34.40
C VAL A 118 -83.96 26.35 34.89
N ALA A 119 -83.74 26.37 36.21
CA ALA A 119 -82.45 25.98 36.79
C ALA A 119 -82.12 24.51 36.49
N GLU A 120 -83.12 23.63 36.56
CA GLU A 120 -82.99 22.21 36.22
C GLU A 120 -82.72 22.02 34.72
N LEU A 121 -83.51 22.65 33.84
CA LEU A 121 -83.31 22.61 32.38
C LEU A 121 -81.90 23.08 31.98
N LEU A 122 -81.43 24.20 32.54
CA LEU A 122 -80.09 24.72 32.27
C LEU A 122 -78.98 23.85 32.87
N ALA A 123 -79.22 23.19 34.00
CA ALA A 123 -78.26 22.27 34.60
C ALA A 123 -78.13 20.98 33.78
N THR A 124 -79.24 20.41 33.32
CA THR A 124 -79.26 19.24 32.45
C THR A 124 -78.57 19.54 31.12
N ALA A 125 -78.94 20.66 30.48
CA ALA A 125 -78.31 21.09 29.23
C ALA A 125 -76.79 21.33 29.37
N ARG A 126 -76.32 21.85 30.50
CA ARG A 126 -74.87 22.01 30.77
C ARG A 126 -74.17 20.66 30.88
N ARG A 127 -74.74 19.69 31.59
CA ARG A 127 -74.16 18.35 31.73
C ARG A 127 -74.10 17.63 30.39
N GLU A 128 -75.18 17.66 29.61
CA GLU A 128 -75.21 17.09 28.27
C GLU A 128 -74.17 17.76 27.35
N ALA A 129 -74.04 19.09 27.40
CA ALA A 129 -73.02 19.82 26.65
C ALA A 129 -71.59 19.48 27.07
N GLU A 130 -71.35 19.23 28.37
CA GLU A 130 -70.05 18.77 28.88
C GLU A 130 -69.75 17.33 28.45
N GLU A 131 -70.73 16.42 28.50
CA GLU A 131 -70.60 15.03 28.06
C GLU A 131 -70.31 14.92 26.55
N VAL A 132 -70.98 15.74 25.72
CA VAL A 132 -70.68 15.84 24.27
C VAL A 132 -69.25 16.33 24.03
N ARG A 133 -68.75 17.27 24.84
CA ARG A 133 -67.37 17.75 24.70
C ARG A 133 -66.34 16.73 25.16
N GLU A 134 -66.60 16.05 26.27
CA GLU A 134 -65.68 15.07 26.85
C GLU A 134 -65.59 13.82 25.96
N SER A 135 -66.72 13.31 25.46
CA SER A 135 -66.76 12.21 24.50
C SER A 135 -65.98 12.56 23.22
N ALA A 136 -66.26 13.72 22.61
CA ALA A 136 -65.54 14.19 21.42
C ALA A 136 -64.04 14.43 21.65
N ALA A 137 -63.65 14.90 22.85
CA ALA A 137 -62.24 15.05 23.21
C ALA A 137 -61.53 13.69 23.31
N SER A 138 -62.16 12.70 23.94
CA SER A 138 -61.62 11.35 24.05
C SER A 138 -61.53 10.65 22.68
N GLU A 139 -62.53 10.85 21.81
CA GLU A 139 -62.52 10.32 20.44
C GLU A 139 -61.38 10.95 19.62
N ALA A 140 -61.26 12.27 19.66
CA ALA A 140 -60.18 13.00 19.00
C ALA A 140 -58.78 12.55 19.48
N GLU A 141 -58.59 12.36 20.78
CA GLU A 141 -57.33 11.86 21.35
C GLU A 141 -57.03 10.42 20.90
N SER A 142 -58.06 9.56 20.85
CA SER A 142 -57.92 8.18 20.37
C SER A 142 -57.49 8.11 18.89
N ILE A 143 -58.07 8.96 18.04
CA ILE A 143 -57.74 9.07 16.60
C ILE A 143 -56.28 9.51 16.45
N LEU A 144 -55.85 10.52 17.21
CA LEU A 144 -54.48 11.02 17.16
C LEU A 144 -53.46 10.00 17.65
N SER A 145 -53.72 9.36 18.79
CA SER A 145 -52.83 8.33 19.34
C SER A 145 -52.72 7.11 18.42
N ALA A 146 -53.81 6.70 17.77
CA ALA A 146 -53.79 5.63 16.78
C ALA A 146 -52.97 6.01 15.53
N ALA A 147 -53.13 7.23 15.02
CA ALA A 147 -52.37 7.72 13.87
C ALA A 147 -50.86 7.86 14.18
N GLN A 148 -50.50 8.38 15.36
CA GLN A 148 -49.11 8.52 15.81
C GLN A 148 -48.41 7.18 15.93
N ARG A 149 -48.99 6.20 16.63
CA ARG A 149 -48.39 4.85 16.77
C ARG A 149 -48.16 4.20 15.42
N ARG A 150 -49.11 4.32 14.51
CA ARG A 150 -49.00 3.73 13.16
C ARG A 150 -47.95 4.44 12.30
N ALA A 151 -47.75 5.74 12.48
CA ALA A 151 -46.67 6.49 11.85
C ALA A 151 -45.29 6.08 12.40
N GLU A 152 -45.16 5.95 13.72
CA GLU A 152 -43.93 5.48 14.38
C GLU A 152 -43.55 4.05 13.94
N GLU A 153 -44.53 3.15 13.80
CA GLU A 153 -44.30 1.80 13.29
C GLU A 153 -43.77 1.80 11.84
N LEU A 154 -44.37 2.61 10.96
CA LEU A 154 -43.96 2.72 9.56
C LEU A 154 -42.55 3.30 9.44
N VAL A 155 -42.28 4.44 10.08
CA VAL A 155 -40.95 5.08 10.08
C VAL A 155 -39.90 4.16 10.68
N GLY A 156 -40.19 3.57 11.85
CA GLY A 156 -39.25 2.64 12.49
C GLY A 156 -38.99 1.38 11.67
N SER A 157 -39.96 0.90 10.88
CA SER A 157 -39.76 -0.23 9.96
C SER A 157 -38.82 0.14 8.80
N ALA A 158 -39.02 1.32 8.21
CA ALA A 158 -38.21 1.83 7.11
C ALA A 158 -36.75 2.09 7.56
N GLU A 159 -36.55 2.68 8.73
CA GLU A 159 -35.20 2.89 9.30
C GLU A 159 -34.45 1.57 9.54
N ARG A 160 -35.13 0.54 10.06
CA ARG A 160 -34.53 -0.80 10.25
C ARG A 160 -34.21 -1.50 8.93
N GLU A 161 -35.02 -1.29 7.89
CA GLU A 161 -34.73 -1.77 6.54
C GLU A 161 -33.45 -1.11 6.00
N ALA A 162 -33.39 0.22 6.02
CA ALA A 162 -32.24 0.99 5.56
C ALA A 162 -30.94 0.64 6.33
N ALA A 163 -31.02 0.47 7.65
CA ALA A 163 -29.90 0.03 8.48
C ALA A 163 -29.43 -1.40 8.13
N ARG A 164 -30.36 -2.32 7.83
CA ARG A 164 -30.01 -3.69 7.39
C ARG A 164 -29.30 -3.68 6.04
N ILE A 165 -29.80 -2.93 5.07
CA ILE A 165 -29.22 -2.83 3.72
C ILE A 165 -27.82 -2.22 3.78
N SER A 166 -27.66 -1.10 4.47
CA SER A 166 -26.35 -0.44 4.63
C SER A 166 -25.33 -1.34 5.35
N SER A 167 -25.74 -2.06 6.40
CA SER A 167 -24.86 -3.01 7.09
C SER A 167 -24.48 -4.20 6.20
N ALA A 168 -25.40 -4.70 5.36
CA ALA A 168 -25.11 -5.78 4.42
C ALA A 168 -24.10 -5.34 3.36
N ILE A 169 -24.29 -4.17 2.75
CA ILE A 169 -23.35 -3.59 1.76
C ILE A 169 -21.97 -3.41 2.38
N ALA A 170 -21.87 -2.82 3.57
CA ALA A 170 -20.59 -2.62 4.26
C ALA A 170 -19.87 -3.96 4.56
N THR A 171 -20.62 -5.02 4.86
CA THR A 171 -20.04 -6.35 5.11
C THR A 171 -19.55 -6.96 3.80
N GLU A 172 -20.35 -6.93 2.74
CA GLU A 172 -19.96 -7.42 1.42
C GLU A 172 -18.73 -6.68 0.85
N GLU A 173 -18.65 -5.36 1.05
CA GLU A 173 -17.48 -4.53 0.72
C GLU A 173 -16.21 -5.06 1.38
N SER A 174 -16.28 -5.29 2.69
CA SER A 174 -15.14 -5.78 3.46
C SER A 174 -14.75 -7.20 3.04
N GLU A 175 -15.71 -8.09 2.83
CA GLU A 175 -15.44 -9.46 2.38
C GLU A 175 -14.81 -9.49 0.99
N ARG A 176 -15.30 -8.69 0.03
CA ARG A 176 -14.73 -8.60 -1.32
C ARG A 176 -13.35 -7.98 -1.31
N ARG A 177 -13.15 -6.87 -0.59
CA ARG A 177 -11.85 -6.23 -0.45
C ARG A 177 -10.82 -7.21 0.11
N THR A 178 -11.16 -7.91 1.19
CA THR A 178 -10.25 -8.91 1.77
C THR A 178 -10.06 -10.11 0.83
N GLY A 179 -11.07 -10.49 0.04
CA GLY A 179 -10.98 -11.52 -1.00
C GLY A 179 -9.98 -11.14 -2.10
N LEU A 180 -10.14 -9.95 -2.68
CA LEU A 180 -9.23 -9.41 -3.69
C LEU A 180 -7.82 -9.20 -3.16
N GLU A 181 -7.66 -8.69 -1.93
CA GLU A 181 -6.34 -8.55 -1.30
C GLU A 181 -5.66 -9.93 -1.15
N ARG A 182 -6.42 -10.98 -0.80
CA ARG A 182 -5.92 -12.35 -0.75
C ARG A 182 -5.56 -12.88 -2.15
N GLU A 183 -6.41 -12.72 -3.15
CA GLU A 183 -6.16 -13.17 -4.53
C GLU A 183 -5.00 -12.43 -5.20
N LEU A 184 -4.89 -11.12 -5.02
CA LEU A 184 -3.73 -10.35 -5.48
C LEU A 184 -2.46 -10.75 -4.72
N GLY A 185 -2.58 -11.06 -3.43
CA GLY A 185 -1.49 -11.59 -2.62
C GLY A 185 -1.00 -12.95 -3.14
N THR A 186 -1.90 -13.88 -3.46
CA THR A 186 -1.53 -15.19 -4.01
C THR A 186 -0.93 -15.06 -5.42
N LEU A 187 -1.52 -14.24 -6.30
CA LEU A 187 -0.96 -13.99 -7.63
C LEU A 187 0.43 -13.36 -7.57
N ARG A 188 0.65 -12.39 -6.67
CA ARG A 188 1.98 -11.82 -6.45
C ARG A 188 2.96 -12.87 -5.93
N ALA A 189 2.57 -13.67 -4.95
CA ALA A 189 3.43 -14.71 -4.40
C ALA A 189 3.79 -15.77 -5.46
N VAL A 190 2.84 -16.15 -6.32
CA VAL A 190 3.09 -17.07 -7.45
C VAL A 190 4.04 -16.42 -8.46
N ALA A 191 3.78 -15.18 -8.88
CA ALA A 191 4.65 -14.47 -9.82
C ALA A 191 6.06 -14.25 -9.25
N GLU A 192 6.20 -13.87 -7.98
CA GLU A 192 7.48 -13.74 -7.29
C GLU A 192 8.21 -15.09 -7.21
N ARG A 193 7.50 -16.18 -6.92
CA ARG A 193 8.08 -17.52 -6.90
C ARG A 193 8.55 -17.96 -8.29
N GLU A 194 7.71 -17.85 -9.30
CA GLU A 194 8.05 -18.27 -10.67
C GLU A 194 9.18 -17.41 -11.24
N THR A 195 9.19 -16.11 -10.98
CA THR A 195 10.26 -15.21 -11.43
C THR A 195 11.57 -15.45 -10.69
N THR A 196 11.54 -15.76 -9.39
CA THR A 196 12.74 -16.16 -8.64
C THR A 196 13.24 -17.54 -9.09
N GLU A 197 12.36 -18.49 -9.38
CA GLU A 197 12.73 -19.79 -9.93
C GLU A 197 13.34 -19.66 -11.33
N LEU A 198 12.72 -18.89 -12.23
CA LEU A 198 13.28 -18.56 -13.54
C LEU A 198 14.63 -17.84 -13.41
N ARG A 199 14.77 -16.92 -12.46
CA ARG A 199 16.03 -16.21 -12.22
C ARG A 199 17.13 -17.15 -11.71
N VAL A 200 16.84 -17.99 -10.72
CA VAL A 200 17.84 -18.93 -10.18
C VAL A 200 18.23 -19.97 -11.22
N THR A 201 17.27 -20.48 -12.00
CA THR A 201 17.56 -21.45 -13.06
C THR A 201 18.37 -20.82 -14.20
N THR A 202 18.04 -19.60 -14.63
CA THR A 202 18.83 -18.86 -15.64
C THR A 202 20.21 -18.47 -15.10
N GLU A 203 20.34 -17.96 -13.88
CA GLU A 203 21.62 -17.65 -13.25
C GLU A 203 22.51 -18.92 -13.16
N ARG A 204 21.93 -20.07 -12.77
CA ARG A 204 22.65 -21.35 -12.73
C ARG A 204 23.09 -21.79 -14.13
N TYR A 205 22.21 -21.71 -15.12
CA TYR A 205 22.54 -22.06 -16.50
C TYR A 205 23.64 -21.16 -17.07
N VAL A 206 23.56 -19.84 -16.83
CA VAL A 206 24.60 -18.88 -17.24
C VAL A 206 25.93 -19.16 -16.54
N ALA A 207 25.91 -19.52 -15.26
CA ALA A 207 27.12 -19.91 -14.53
C ALA A 207 27.74 -21.21 -15.10
N GLU A 208 26.90 -22.20 -15.41
CA GLU A 208 27.32 -23.45 -16.05
C GLU A 208 27.90 -23.20 -17.44
N LEU A 209 27.23 -22.42 -18.29
CA LEU A 209 27.70 -22.03 -19.62
C LEU A 209 29.03 -21.26 -19.57
N LYS A 210 29.19 -20.35 -18.60
CA LYS A 210 30.47 -19.66 -18.37
C LYS A 210 31.56 -20.64 -17.95
N HIS A 211 31.26 -21.54 -17.03
CA HIS A 211 32.24 -22.53 -16.56
C HIS A 211 32.67 -23.48 -17.67
N THR A 212 31.72 -24.04 -18.45
CA THR A 212 32.03 -24.94 -19.56
C THR A 212 32.85 -24.23 -20.63
N THR A 213 32.48 -22.99 -21.00
CA THR A 213 33.25 -22.22 -21.99
C THR A 213 34.62 -21.81 -21.47
N GLU A 214 34.77 -21.47 -20.19
CA GLU A 214 36.08 -21.24 -19.56
C GLU A 214 36.96 -22.50 -19.67
N VAL A 215 36.44 -23.66 -19.27
CA VAL A 215 37.13 -24.96 -19.35
C VAL A 215 37.50 -25.34 -20.78
N GLU A 216 36.60 -25.14 -21.75
CA GLU A 216 36.88 -25.42 -23.15
C GLU A 216 37.92 -24.46 -23.73
N THR A 217 37.86 -23.17 -23.38
CA THR A 217 38.84 -22.19 -23.88
C THR A 217 40.22 -22.38 -23.24
N THR A 218 40.31 -22.80 -21.98
CA THR A 218 41.60 -23.16 -21.37
C THR A 218 42.13 -24.44 -22.00
N ARG A 219 41.30 -25.46 -22.18
CA ARG A 219 41.67 -26.70 -22.87
C ARG A 219 42.20 -26.45 -24.28
N LEU A 220 41.51 -25.65 -25.09
CA LEU A 220 41.96 -25.31 -26.45
C LEU A 220 43.30 -24.56 -26.46
N ARG A 221 43.53 -23.67 -25.48
CA ARG A 221 44.82 -22.97 -25.35
C ARG A 221 45.93 -23.91 -24.94
N GLU A 222 45.71 -24.76 -23.93
CA GLU A 222 46.69 -25.74 -23.47
C GLU A 222 47.01 -26.77 -24.56
N GLU A 223 46.01 -27.28 -25.29
CA GLU A 223 46.21 -28.20 -26.41
C GLU A 223 47.06 -27.54 -27.52
N ALA A 224 46.77 -26.29 -27.87
CA ALA A 224 47.55 -25.54 -28.86
C ALA A 224 48.98 -25.24 -28.38
N GLU A 225 49.16 -24.91 -27.10
CA GLU A 225 50.48 -24.67 -26.50
C GLU A 225 51.31 -25.95 -26.44
N ARG A 226 50.73 -27.07 -26.04
CA ARG A 226 51.40 -28.40 -26.03
C ARG A 226 51.79 -28.82 -27.44
N TYR A 227 50.88 -28.70 -28.40
CA TYR A 227 51.22 -28.99 -29.78
C TYR A 227 52.34 -28.07 -30.30
N ALA A 228 52.33 -26.79 -29.95
CA ALA A 228 53.40 -25.87 -30.29
C ALA A 228 54.74 -26.21 -29.62
N THR A 229 54.76 -26.70 -28.38
CA THR A 229 55.99 -27.16 -27.73
C THR A 229 56.52 -28.43 -28.39
N ASP A 230 55.64 -29.37 -28.72
CA ASP A 230 56.01 -30.62 -29.37
C ASP A 230 56.57 -30.37 -30.77
N LEU A 231 55.96 -29.45 -31.54
CA LEU A 231 56.44 -29.06 -32.86
C LEU A 231 57.81 -28.37 -32.80
N ARG A 232 58.05 -27.50 -31.80
CA ARG A 232 59.40 -26.92 -31.57
C ARG A 232 60.42 -27.99 -31.23
N ALA A 233 60.09 -28.90 -30.30
CA ALA A 233 60.99 -29.95 -29.88
C ALA A 233 61.34 -30.90 -31.04
N ALA A 234 60.38 -31.23 -31.90
CA ALA A 234 60.61 -32.01 -33.11
C ALA A 234 61.54 -31.28 -34.09
N ALA A 235 61.28 -30.00 -34.37
CA ALA A 235 62.15 -29.20 -35.24
C ALA A 235 63.57 -29.04 -34.66
N ASP A 236 63.70 -28.83 -33.35
CA ASP A 236 65.01 -28.74 -32.68
C ASP A 236 65.76 -30.08 -32.73
N ALA A 237 65.06 -31.20 -32.59
CA ALA A 237 65.64 -32.53 -32.75
C ALA A 237 66.12 -32.78 -34.19
N GLU A 238 65.28 -32.47 -35.19
CA GLU A 238 65.64 -32.60 -36.61
C GLU A 238 66.82 -31.68 -36.99
N THR A 239 66.83 -30.43 -36.52
CA THR A 239 67.96 -29.52 -36.77
C THR A 239 69.25 -29.99 -36.10
N THR A 240 69.16 -30.56 -34.90
CA THR A 240 70.31 -31.15 -34.18
C THR A 240 70.82 -32.39 -34.92
N GLU A 241 69.93 -33.24 -35.42
CA GLU A 241 70.30 -34.43 -36.18
C GLU A 241 70.97 -34.04 -37.51
N LEU A 242 70.40 -33.08 -38.25
CA LEU A 242 70.98 -32.58 -39.50
C LEU A 242 72.37 -31.96 -39.25
N ARG A 243 72.53 -31.19 -38.17
CA ARG A 243 73.82 -30.64 -37.76
C ARG A 243 74.82 -31.74 -37.40
N ARG A 244 74.42 -32.73 -36.60
CA ARG A 244 75.29 -33.86 -36.22
C ARG A 244 75.72 -34.66 -37.44
N ARG A 245 74.80 -34.92 -38.38
CA ARG A 245 75.07 -35.63 -39.62
C ARG A 245 76.08 -34.87 -40.47
N THR A 246 75.87 -33.57 -40.67
CA THR A 246 76.77 -32.72 -41.47
C THR A 246 78.13 -32.54 -40.80
N GLU A 247 78.20 -32.41 -39.48
CA GLU A 247 79.44 -32.41 -38.71
C GLU A 247 80.21 -33.74 -38.92
N ALA A 248 79.52 -34.88 -38.81
CA ALA A 248 80.11 -36.20 -39.03
C ALA A 248 80.60 -36.40 -40.49
N GLU A 249 79.78 -36.04 -41.48
CA GLU A 249 80.16 -36.09 -42.90
C GLU A 249 81.38 -35.19 -43.18
N THR A 250 81.41 -33.97 -42.62
CA THR A 250 82.57 -33.08 -42.79
C THR A 250 83.82 -33.56 -42.05
N ALA A 251 83.67 -34.29 -40.94
CA ALA A 251 84.79 -34.89 -40.21
C ALA A 251 85.35 -36.10 -40.98
N GLN A 252 84.46 -36.94 -41.53
CA GLN A 252 84.85 -38.08 -42.36
C GLN A 252 85.62 -37.63 -43.60
N LEU A 253 85.13 -36.62 -44.32
CA LEU A 253 85.82 -36.10 -45.51
C LEU A 253 87.19 -35.52 -45.19
N ARG A 254 87.34 -34.84 -44.04
CA ARG A 254 88.65 -34.38 -43.58
C ARG A 254 89.58 -35.54 -43.24
N ALA A 255 89.09 -36.55 -42.53
CA ALA A 255 89.88 -37.73 -42.18
C ALA A 255 90.32 -38.52 -43.42
N GLU A 256 89.44 -38.68 -44.42
CA GLU A 256 89.76 -39.30 -45.70
C GLU A 256 90.82 -38.50 -46.47
N ALA A 257 90.69 -37.16 -46.52
CA ALA A 257 91.69 -36.28 -47.14
C ALA A 257 93.05 -36.32 -46.40
N GLU A 258 93.03 -36.36 -45.06
CA GLU A 258 94.25 -36.47 -44.24
C GLU A 258 94.93 -37.83 -44.39
N ALA A 259 94.15 -38.92 -44.41
CA ALA A 259 94.66 -40.28 -44.61
C ALA A 259 95.29 -40.43 -46.00
N TYR A 260 94.61 -39.96 -47.05
CA TYR A 260 95.15 -39.95 -48.41
C TYR A 260 96.41 -39.10 -48.50
N ALA A 261 96.44 -37.92 -47.86
CA ALA A 261 97.62 -37.07 -47.80
C ALA A 261 98.78 -37.72 -47.03
N ALA A 262 98.50 -38.51 -45.99
CA ALA A 262 99.51 -39.28 -45.27
C ALA A 262 100.07 -40.42 -46.13
N GLU A 263 99.20 -41.17 -46.82
CA GLU A 263 99.59 -42.24 -47.75
C GLU A 263 100.52 -41.71 -48.86
N LEU A 264 100.15 -40.58 -49.49
CA LEU A 264 100.94 -39.95 -50.53
C LEU A 264 102.33 -39.51 -50.00
N ARG A 265 102.39 -38.95 -48.78
CA ARG A 265 103.67 -38.60 -48.13
C ARG A 265 104.51 -39.83 -47.83
N THR A 266 103.92 -40.89 -47.27
CA THR A 266 104.66 -42.12 -46.95
C THR A 266 105.22 -42.77 -48.21
N THR A 267 104.43 -42.81 -49.29
CA THR A 267 104.88 -43.33 -50.59
C THR A 267 106.06 -42.51 -51.11
N ALA A 268 105.95 -41.17 -51.11
CA ALA A 268 107.04 -40.30 -51.52
C ALA A 268 108.29 -40.39 -50.62
N GLU A 269 108.12 -40.57 -49.31
CA GLU A 269 109.23 -40.79 -48.38
C GLU A 269 109.93 -42.12 -48.65
N THR A 270 109.18 -43.19 -48.93
CA THR A 270 109.73 -44.50 -49.27
C THR A 270 110.48 -44.47 -50.61
N GLU A 271 109.89 -43.90 -51.65
CA GLU A 271 110.54 -43.74 -52.97
C GLU A 271 111.79 -42.85 -52.85
N ALA A 272 111.73 -41.77 -52.07
CA ALA A 272 112.89 -40.93 -51.81
C ALA A 272 114.00 -41.66 -51.01
N ALA A 273 113.64 -42.55 -50.09
CA ALA A 273 114.59 -43.38 -49.36
C ALA A 273 115.22 -44.46 -50.25
N GLU A 274 114.44 -45.08 -51.14
CA GLU A 274 114.91 -46.06 -52.11
C GLU A 274 115.87 -45.44 -53.13
N LEU A 275 115.52 -44.26 -53.70
CA LEU A 275 116.39 -43.52 -54.60
C LEU A 275 117.72 -43.14 -53.92
N ARG A 276 117.68 -42.67 -52.67
CA ARG A 276 118.90 -42.38 -51.90
C ARG A 276 119.74 -43.62 -51.65
N ARG A 277 119.13 -44.72 -51.22
CA ARG A 277 119.84 -45.99 -50.98
C ARG A 277 120.49 -46.52 -52.26
N ALA A 278 119.75 -46.54 -53.36
CA ALA A 278 120.27 -46.98 -54.66
C ALA A 278 121.47 -46.12 -55.10
N ALA A 279 121.42 -44.80 -54.88
CA ALA A 279 122.56 -43.92 -55.16
C ALA A 279 123.75 -44.14 -54.22
N GLU A 280 123.51 -44.41 -52.94
CA GLU A 280 124.57 -44.74 -51.98
C GLU A 280 125.27 -46.07 -52.32
N GLU A 281 124.49 -47.10 -52.70
CA GLU A 281 125.01 -48.41 -53.11
C GLU A 281 125.81 -48.30 -54.41
N ALA A 282 125.29 -47.61 -55.43
CA ALA A 282 126.02 -47.37 -56.68
C ALA A 282 127.29 -46.54 -56.44
N ALA A 283 127.24 -45.52 -55.57
CA ALA A 283 128.41 -44.73 -55.20
C ALA A 283 129.44 -45.54 -54.38
N ALA A 284 129.01 -46.56 -53.62
CA ALA A 284 129.91 -47.47 -52.92
C ALA A 284 130.57 -48.46 -53.90
N ALA A 285 129.80 -49.00 -54.85
CA ALA A 285 130.29 -49.90 -55.89
C ALA A 285 131.37 -49.25 -56.77
N LEU A 286 131.11 -48.04 -57.29
CA LEU A 286 132.08 -47.30 -58.10
C LEU A 286 133.39 -47.01 -57.35
N ARG A 287 133.32 -46.70 -56.05
CA ARG A 287 134.52 -46.51 -55.22
C ARG A 287 135.27 -47.80 -54.95
N ALA A 288 134.57 -48.92 -54.80
CA ALA A 288 135.19 -50.23 -54.61
C ALA A 288 135.93 -50.68 -55.89
N GLU A 289 135.28 -50.56 -57.06
CA GLU A 289 135.89 -50.88 -58.35
C GLU A 289 137.13 -50.03 -58.63
N ALA A 290 137.05 -48.71 -58.39
CA ALA A 290 138.19 -47.81 -58.55
C ALA A 290 139.36 -48.18 -57.62
N LYS A 291 139.07 -48.64 -56.40
CA LYS A 291 140.10 -49.07 -55.43
C LYS A 291 140.75 -50.38 -55.84
N GLU A 292 139.95 -51.39 -56.20
CA GLU A 292 140.45 -52.71 -56.59
C GLU A 292 141.36 -52.62 -57.82
N TYR A 293 140.97 -51.81 -58.81
CA TYR A 293 141.77 -51.56 -59.99
C TYR A 293 143.10 -50.86 -59.64
N ALA A 294 143.07 -49.84 -58.77
CA ALA A 294 144.27 -49.14 -58.33
C ALA A 294 145.26 -50.05 -57.57
N ASP A 295 144.75 -50.93 -56.70
CA ASP A 295 145.57 -51.89 -55.95
C ASP A 295 146.17 -52.97 -56.89
N GLY A 296 145.43 -53.38 -57.93
CA GLY A 296 145.88 -54.31 -58.97
C GLY A 296 147.09 -53.81 -59.76
N VAL A 297 147.06 -52.56 -60.23
CA VAL A 297 148.17 -51.93 -60.99
C VAL A 297 149.41 -51.72 -60.12
N ARG A 298 149.23 -51.38 -58.84
CA ARG A 298 150.35 -51.24 -57.91
C ARG A 298 151.07 -52.58 -57.68
N ALA A 299 150.32 -53.67 -57.54
CA ALA A 299 150.88 -55.00 -57.33
C ALA A 299 151.67 -55.53 -58.55
N THR A 300 151.30 -55.17 -59.78
CA THR A 300 152.09 -55.56 -60.97
C THR A 300 153.42 -54.80 -61.03
N ALA A 301 153.39 -53.49 -60.79
CA ALA A 301 154.60 -52.65 -60.77
C ALA A 301 155.63 -53.12 -59.73
N GLU A 302 155.18 -53.57 -58.54
CA GLU A 302 156.07 -54.10 -57.51
C GLU A 302 156.72 -55.45 -57.86
N ARG A 303 156.05 -56.29 -58.65
CA ARG A 303 156.62 -57.57 -59.08
C ARG A 303 157.75 -57.38 -60.08
N ASP A 304 157.57 -56.51 -61.06
CA ASP A 304 158.58 -56.26 -62.10
C ASP A 304 159.87 -55.65 -61.52
N ALA A 305 159.73 -54.81 -60.48
CA ALA A 305 160.85 -54.24 -59.74
C ALA A 305 161.74 -55.28 -59.03
N LYS A 306 161.17 -56.41 -58.58
CA LYS A 306 161.94 -57.47 -57.89
C LYS A 306 162.77 -58.32 -58.84
N VAL A 307 162.26 -58.59 -60.04
CA VAL A 307 162.92 -59.45 -61.04
C VAL A 307 164.22 -58.84 -61.54
N THR A 308 164.23 -57.53 -61.78
CA THR A 308 165.42 -56.79 -62.26
C THR A 308 166.54 -56.74 -61.21
N MET A 309 166.20 -56.62 -59.92
CA MET A 309 167.19 -56.64 -58.84
C MET A 309 167.94 -57.98 -58.73
N GLN A 310 167.26 -59.11 -58.90
CA GLN A 310 167.89 -60.44 -58.74
C GLN A 310 168.92 -60.76 -59.84
N ASN A 311 168.71 -60.28 -61.07
CA ASN A 311 169.64 -60.51 -62.18
C ASN A 311 170.99 -59.79 -62.01
N ALA A 312 171.03 -58.68 -61.27
CA ALA A 312 172.25 -57.92 -61.01
C ALA A 312 173.17 -58.60 -59.98
N GLU A 313 172.61 -59.45 -59.11
CA GLU A 313 173.35 -60.08 -58.01
C GLU A 313 174.16 -61.30 -58.49
N THR A 314 173.65 -62.05 -59.46
CA THR A 314 174.28 -63.24 -60.06
C THR A 314 175.52 -62.91 -60.90
N GLN A 315 175.58 -61.73 -61.54
CA GLN A 315 176.74 -61.32 -62.34
C GLN A 315 177.94 -60.93 -61.46
N ALA A 316 177.72 -60.45 -60.24
CA ALA A 316 178.78 -60.04 -59.31
C ALA A 316 179.58 -61.23 -58.73
N THR A 317 178.99 -62.43 -58.71
CA THR A 317 179.64 -63.63 -58.17
C THR A 317 180.56 -64.35 -59.16
N ALA A 318 180.37 -64.17 -60.48
CA ALA A 318 181.15 -64.86 -61.51
C ALA A 318 182.60 -64.31 -61.67
N VAL A 319 182.81 -63.01 -61.42
CA VAL A 319 184.13 -62.34 -61.57
C VAL A 319 185.10 -62.69 -60.43
N ARG A 320 184.58 -63.11 -59.26
CA ARG A 320 185.41 -63.47 -58.09
C ARG A 320 186.14 -64.81 -58.22
N THR A 321 185.65 -65.72 -59.06
CA THR A 321 186.19 -67.10 -59.17
C THR A 321 187.33 -67.26 -60.19
N GLU A 322 187.57 -66.29 -61.08
CA GLU A 322 188.73 -66.32 -62.00
C GLU A 322 190.02 -65.79 -61.38
N ALA A 323 189.95 -65.05 -60.25
CA ALA A 323 191.11 -64.42 -59.62
C ALA A 323 192.02 -65.36 -58.79
N ASP A 324 191.57 -66.58 -58.46
CA ASP A 324 192.24 -67.44 -57.47
C ASP A 324 193.23 -68.50 -58.06
N GLN A 325 193.35 -68.67 -59.38
CA GLN A 325 194.12 -69.79 -59.97
C GLN A 325 195.61 -69.53 -60.33
N TYR A 326 196.17 -68.33 -60.12
CA TYR A 326 197.57 -68.01 -60.50
C TYR A 326 198.57 -67.78 -59.33
N ALA A 327 198.14 -67.95 -58.08
CA ALA A 327 198.91 -67.48 -56.91
C ALA A 327 199.90 -68.49 -56.25
N ALA A 328 200.24 -69.63 -56.87
CA ALA A 328 200.97 -70.69 -56.18
C ALA A 328 202.44 -70.96 -56.59
N LEU A 329 203.03 -70.37 -57.64
CA LEU A 329 204.37 -70.84 -58.08
C LEU A 329 205.56 -69.89 -58.06
N GLN A 330 205.49 -68.59 -57.74
CA GLN A 330 206.72 -67.77 -57.63
C GLN A 330 206.64 -66.66 -56.58
N ARG A 331 206.34 -67.02 -55.32
CA ARG A 331 206.54 -66.14 -54.16
C ARG A 331 207.96 -66.21 -53.60
N ALA A 332 208.95 -66.16 -54.49
CA ALA A 332 210.36 -65.98 -54.11
C ALA A 332 211.07 -64.82 -54.82
N THR A 333 210.44 -64.07 -55.75
CA THR A 333 211.16 -62.98 -56.46
C THR A 333 210.37 -61.75 -56.93
N ALA A 334 209.13 -61.45 -56.50
CA ALA A 334 208.55 -60.12 -56.79
C ALA A 334 207.35 -59.67 -55.90
N ASP A 335 207.65 -59.22 -54.67
CA ASP A 335 206.75 -58.38 -53.85
C ASP A 335 206.91 -56.87 -54.21
N ARG A 336 206.79 -56.48 -55.50
CA ARG A 336 206.94 -55.05 -55.86
C ARG A 336 205.99 -54.45 -56.91
N GLU A 337 205.04 -55.21 -57.48
CA GLU A 337 204.11 -54.66 -58.50
C GLU A 337 202.60 -54.98 -58.27
N ALA A 338 202.20 -55.56 -57.12
CA ALA A 338 200.82 -56.05 -56.91
C ALA A 338 199.88 -55.14 -56.08
N ALA A 339 199.95 -53.81 -56.26
CA ALA A 339 199.01 -52.85 -55.62
C ALA A 339 198.13 -52.09 -56.62
N ASP A 340 198.58 -51.81 -57.85
CA ASP A 340 197.91 -50.82 -58.72
C ASP A 340 196.74 -51.39 -59.58
N LEU A 341 196.57 -52.70 -59.71
CA LEU A 341 195.48 -53.31 -60.52
C LEU A 341 194.17 -53.61 -59.75
N ARG A 342 194.11 -53.43 -58.41
CA ARG A 342 192.88 -53.70 -57.62
C ARG A 342 191.89 -52.53 -57.54
N SER A 343 192.28 -51.31 -57.94
CA SER A 343 191.42 -50.12 -57.85
C SER A 343 190.44 -50.00 -59.01
N GLN A 344 190.79 -50.44 -60.23
CA GLN A 344 189.97 -50.18 -61.42
C GLN A 344 188.73 -51.08 -61.54
N VAL A 345 188.73 -52.28 -60.96
CA VAL A 345 187.60 -53.23 -61.05
C VAL A 345 186.47 -52.90 -60.07
N ALA A 346 186.75 -52.15 -59.00
CA ALA A 346 185.73 -51.78 -58.01
C ALA A 346 184.78 -50.67 -58.51
N ASP A 347 185.26 -49.76 -59.36
CA ASP A 347 184.49 -48.59 -59.80
C ASP A 347 183.45 -48.93 -60.88
N GLU A 348 183.72 -49.91 -61.76
CA GLU A 348 182.77 -50.31 -62.82
C GLU A 348 181.52 -51.02 -62.26
N VAL A 349 181.63 -51.71 -61.12
CA VAL A 349 180.50 -52.41 -60.47
C VAL A 349 179.52 -51.44 -59.79
N ALA A 350 179.97 -50.24 -59.40
CA ALA A 350 179.11 -49.24 -58.78
C ALA A 350 178.20 -48.54 -59.81
N ALA A 351 178.68 -48.30 -61.03
CA ALA A 351 177.92 -47.59 -62.07
C ALA A 351 176.67 -48.35 -62.54
N LEU A 352 176.76 -49.67 -62.72
CA LEU A 352 175.65 -50.50 -63.19
C LEU A 352 174.48 -50.59 -62.19
N ARG A 353 174.73 -50.43 -60.89
CA ARG A 353 173.67 -50.45 -59.87
C ARG A 353 172.83 -49.18 -59.81
N ALA A 354 173.38 -48.03 -60.20
CA ALA A 354 172.65 -46.76 -60.17
C ALA A 354 171.57 -46.70 -61.26
N GLN A 355 171.89 -47.16 -62.48
CA GLN A 355 170.99 -47.10 -63.62
C GLN A 355 169.70 -47.92 -63.42
N THR A 356 169.81 -49.13 -62.89
CA THR A 356 168.65 -50.02 -62.65
C THR A 356 167.68 -49.48 -61.60
N SER A 357 168.17 -48.74 -60.60
CA SER A 357 167.30 -48.11 -59.59
C SER A 357 166.41 -47.00 -60.16
N GLN A 358 166.87 -46.32 -61.21
CA GLN A 358 166.17 -45.18 -61.79
C GLN A 358 164.98 -45.62 -62.67
N GLU A 359 165.10 -46.73 -63.40
CA GLU A 359 164.02 -47.28 -64.22
C GLU A 359 162.84 -47.79 -63.37
N VAL A 360 163.11 -48.34 -62.18
CA VAL A 360 162.06 -48.78 -61.23
C VAL A 360 161.25 -47.61 -60.67
N ALA A 361 161.86 -46.44 -60.46
CA ALA A 361 161.17 -45.27 -59.95
C ALA A 361 160.20 -44.66 -60.98
N ALA A 362 160.54 -44.71 -62.27
CA ALA A 362 159.68 -44.20 -63.35
C ALA A 362 158.36 -45.00 -63.45
N LEU A 363 158.44 -46.34 -63.46
CA LEU A 363 157.25 -47.20 -63.57
C LEU A 363 156.28 -47.05 -62.39
N ARG A 364 156.75 -46.70 -61.18
CA ARG A 364 155.88 -46.43 -60.04
C ARG A 364 155.10 -45.13 -60.19
N THR A 365 155.70 -44.12 -60.79
CA THR A 365 155.07 -42.80 -60.94
C THR A 365 153.89 -42.88 -61.92
N ASP A 366 154.07 -43.55 -63.07
CA ASP A 366 153.00 -43.74 -64.06
C ASP A 366 151.79 -44.52 -63.49
N ALA A 367 152.06 -45.53 -62.66
CA ALA A 367 151.03 -46.31 -61.97
C ALA A 367 150.24 -45.46 -60.94
N GLU A 368 150.91 -44.56 -60.23
CA GLU A 368 150.27 -43.66 -59.27
C GLU A 368 149.39 -42.61 -59.97
N GLU A 369 149.86 -42.04 -61.08
CA GLU A 369 149.08 -41.06 -61.87
C GLU A 369 147.80 -41.69 -62.43
N TYR A 370 147.85 -42.90 -62.97
CA TYR A 370 146.65 -43.59 -63.47
C TYR A 370 145.62 -43.86 -62.36
N ALA A 371 146.08 -44.30 -61.18
CA ALA A 371 145.21 -44.54 -60.02
C ALA A 371 144.51 -43.26 -59.53
N THR A 372 145.19 -42.11 -59.56
CA THR A 372 144.58 -40.83 -59.18
C THR A 372 143.50 -40.38 -60.16
N ASN A 373 143.72 -40.53 -61.46
CA ASN A 373 142.73 -40.18 -62.48
C ASN A 373 141.47 -41.03 -62.38
N LEU A 374 141.62 -42.34 -62.17
CA LEU A 374 140.47 -43.23 -61.98
C LEU A 374 139.63 -42.85 -60.76
N ARG A 375 140.30 -42.48 -59.65
CA ARG A 375 139.63 -42.01 -58.44
C ARG A 375 138.86 -40.70 -58.66
N LEU A 376 139.43 -39.74 -59.41
CA LEU A 376 138.76 -38.49 -59.72
C LEU A 376 137.52 -38.70 -60.60
N THR A 377 137.57 -39.64 -61.55
CA THR A 377 136.40 -40.00 -62.37
C THR A 377 135.30 -40.63 -61.50
N ALA A 378 135.65 -41.58 -60.63
CA ALA A 378 134.70 -42.17 -59.70
C ALA A 378 134.09 -41.13 -58.75
N GLU A 379 134.90 -40.18 -58.23
CA GLU A 379 134.40 -39.09 -57.39
C GLU A 379 133.37 -38.22 -58.15
N ARG A 380 133.64 -37.84 -59.40
CA ARG A 380 132.71 -37.08 -60.25
C ARG A 380 131.39 -37.81 -60.50
N GLU A 381 131.46 -39.08 -60.89
CA GLU A 381 130.27 -39.90 -61.12
C GLU A 381 129.43 -40.05 -59.84
N THR A 382 130.09 -40.20 -58.68
CA THR A 382 129.37 -40.24 -57.39
C THR A 382 128.74 -38.91 -56.99
N THR A 383 129.31 -37.76 -57.41
CA THR A 383 128.69 -36.45 -57.18
C THR A 383 127.51 -36.21 -58.10
N GLU A 384 127.63 -36.58 -59.39
CA GLU A 384 126.53 -36.46 -60.34
C GLU A 384 125.33 -37.30 -59.92
N LEU A 385 125.55 -38.56 -59.50
CA LEU A 385 124.49 -39.44 -59.00
C LEU A 385 123.81 -38.91 -57.73
N ARG A 386 124.56 -38.22 -56.85
CA ARG A 386 123.99 -37.56 -55.66
C ARG A 386 123.16 -36.35 -56.00
N GLU A 387 123.59 -35.53 -56.95
CA GLU A 387 122.84 -34.36 -57.36
C GLU A 387 121.56 -34.73 -58.13
N THR A 388 121.57 -35.79 -58.95
CA THR A 388 120.35 -36.27 -59.63
C THR A 388 119.34 -36.79 -58.61
N THR A 389 119.77 -37.61 -57.67
CA THR A 389 118.88 -38.12 -56.61
C THR A 389 118.40 -37.02 -55.66
N GLU A 390 119.21 -36.02 -55.34
CA GLU A 390 118.74 -34.86 -54.58
C GLU A 390 117.62 -34.13 -55.34
N ARG A 391 117.81 -33.85 -56.64
CA ARG A 391 116.78 -33.20 -57.49
C ARG A 391 115.50 -34.01 -57.58
N GLU A 392 115.60 -35.31 -57.82
CA GLU A 392 114.44 -36.21 -57.90
C GLU A 392 113.70 -36.26 -56.56
N THR A 393 114.41 -36.37 -55.42
CA THR A 393 113.76 -36.37 -54.10
C THR A 393 113.16 -35.01 -53.73
N THR A 394 113.70 -33.88 -54.21
CA THR A 394 113.08 -32.57 -54.02
C THR A 394 111.86 -32.40 -54.90
N HIS A 395 111.91 -32.86 -56.14
CA HIS A 395 110.77 -32.78 -57.06
C HIS A 395 109.59 -33.60 -56.54
N LEU A 396 109.85 -34.84 -56.09
CA LEU A 396 108.82 -35.70 -55.50
C LEU A 396 108.19 -35.10 -54.23
N ARG A 397 108.98 -34.38 -53.42
CA ARG A 397 108.45 -33.66 -52.25
C ARG A 397 107.57 -32.48 -52.64
N GLU A 398 108.01 -31.65 -53.59
CA GLU A 398 107.25 -30.49 -54.03
C GLU A 398 105.93 -30.91 -54.72
N THR A 399 105.94 -31.98 -55.52
CA THR A 399 104.72 -32.50 -56.16
C THR A 399 103.74 -33.05 -55.14
N THR A 400 104.23 -33.84 -54.18
CA THR A 400 103.36 -34.38 -53.11
C THR A 400 102.85 -33.29 -52.17
N GLU A 401 103.66 -32.29 -51.82
CA GLU A 401 103.20 -31.14 -51.04
C GLU A 401 102.04 -30.43 -51.76
N ARG A 402 102.20 -30.09 -53.05
CA ARG A 402 101.15 -29.46 -53.87
C ARG A 402 99.88 -30.30 -53.96
N GLU A 403 100.01 -31.60 -54.22
CA GLU A 403 98.85 -32.50 -54.31
C GLU A 403 98.13 -32.62 -52.95
N THR A 404 98.87 -32.66 -51.83
CA THR A 404 98.24 -32.66 -50.50
C THR A 404 97.58 -31.33 -50.13
N THR A 405 98.06 -30.18 -50.61
CA THR A 405 97.39 -28.89 -50.40
C THR A 405 96.11 -28.79 -51.24
N GLU A 406 96.17 -29.18 -52.51
CA GLU A 406 95.00 -29.15 -53.41
C GLU A 406 93.88 -30.06 -52.91
N MET A 407 94.22 -31.25 -52.40
CA MET A 407 93.23 -32.16 -51.81
C MET A 407 92.61 -31.62 -50.52
N ARG A 408 93.39 -30.94 -49.66
CA ARG A 408 92.86 -30.30 -48.45
C ARG A 408 91.93 -29.15 -48.79
N GLU A 409 92.30 -28.26 -49.69
CA GLU A 409 91.47 -27.13 -50.11
C GLU A 409 90.17 -27.59 -50.81
N ALA A 410 90.22 -28.69 -51.56
CA ALA A 410 89.02 -29.30 -52.13
C ALA A 410 88.10 -29.87 -51.04
N ALA A 411 88.66 -30.59 -50.05
CA ALA A 411 87.90 -31.12 -48.93
C ALA A 411 87.30 -30.01 -48.04
N GLU A 412 88.03 -28.92 -47.83
CA GLU A 412 87.55 -27.76 -47.08
C GLU A 412 86.41 -27.02 -47.78
N ARG A 413 86.51 -26.81 -49.11
CA ARG A 413 85.44 -26.20 -49.90
C ARG A 413 84.17 -27.02 -49.89
N TYR A 414 84.29 -28.33 -50.10
CA TYR A 414 83.13 -29.23 -50.04
C TYR A 414 82.51 -29.26 -48.63
N ALA A 415 83.35 -29.30 -47.57
CA ALA A 415 82.86 -29.22 -46.20
C ALA A 415 82.16 -27.89 -45.90
N ALA A 416 82.60 -26.77 -46.48
CA ALA A 416 81.92 -25.48 -46.36
C ALA A 416 80.58 -25.46 -47.09
N GLU A 417 80.50 -26.07 -48.28
CA GLU A 417 79.26 -26.16 -49.06
C GLU A 417 78.19 -26.98 -48.32
N VAL A 418 78.54 -28.18 -47.82
CA VAL A 418 77.62 -29.04 -47.05
C VAL A 418 77.16 -28.37 -45.76
N ARG A 419 78.02 -27.57 -45.11
CA ARG A 419 77.62 -26.77 -43.94
C ARG A 419 76.65 -25.65 -44.32
N ALA A 420 76.94 -24.92 -45.39
CA ALA A 420 76.08 -23.82 -45.83
C ALA A 420 74.68 -24.31 -46.27
N THR A 421 74.58 -25.48 -46.90
CA THR A 421 73.27 -26.09 -47.22
C THR A 421 72.52 -26.50 -45.96
N ALA A 422 73.21 -27.15 -45.00
CA ALA A 422 72.60 -27.53 -43.73
C ALA A 422 72.15 -26.32 -42.90
N GLU A 423 72.93 -25.24 -42.87
CA GLU A 423 72.55 -24.00 -42.21
C GLU A 423 71.28 -23.38 -42.81
N ARG A 424 71.16 -23.36 -44.15
CA ARG A 424 69.92 -22.92 -44.81
C ARG A 424 68.73 -23.80 -44.45
N GLU A 425 68.86 -25.12 -44.59
CA GLU A 425 67.79 -26.07 -44.29
C GLU A 425 67.33 -25.98 -42.82
N THR A 426 68.26 -25.86 -41.86
CA THR A 426 67.91 -25.66 -40.45
C THR A 426 67.23 -24.32 -40.20
N SER A 427 67.61 -23.25 -40.92
CA SER A 427 66.95 -21.95 -40.80
C SER A 427 65.53 -21.97 -41.38
N GLU A 428 65.34 -22.63 -42.52
CA GLU A 428 64.04 -22.77 -43.17
C GLU A 428 63.09 -23.61 -42.33
N LEU A 429 63.55 -24.73 -41.76
CA LEU A 429 62.74 -25.58 -40.88
C LEU A 429 62.28 -24.84 -39.62
N ARG A 430 63.17 -24.03 -39.02
CA ARG A 430 62.84 -23.22 -37.84
C ARG A 430 61.83 -22.12 -38.15
N GLU A 431 62.00 -21.39 -39.25
CA GLU A 431 61.07 -20.34 -39.65
C GLU A 431 59.70 -20.90 -40.05
N GLN A 432 59.64 -22.03 -40.77
CA GLN A 432 58.38 -22.72 -41.06
C GLN A 432 57.67 -23.15 -39.77
N THR A 433 58.40 -23.80 -38.86
CA THR A 433 57.87 -24.21 -37.55
C THR A 433 57.36 -23.02 -36.75
N ARG A 434 58.08 -21.90 -36.74
CA ARG A 434 57.66 -20.66 -36.07
C ARG A 434 56.34 -20.14 -36.64
N LEU A 435 56.23 -20.04 -37.96
CA LEU A 435 55.03 -19.52 -38.62
C LEU A 435 53.81 -20.43 -38.38
N ASP A 436 54.00 -21.75 -38.41
CA ASP A 436 52.92 -22.70 -38.15
C ASP A 436 52.44 -22.64 -36.69
N ILE A 437 53.34 -22.46 -35.73
CA ILE A 437 52.99 -22.22 -34.33
C ILE A 437 52.21 -20.90 -34.17
N GLU A 438 52.67 -19.82 -34.79
CA GLU A 438 52.00 -18.52 -34.74
C GLU A 438 50.57 -18.62 -35.32
N ARG A 439 50.39 -19.34 -36.42
CA ARG A 439 49.06 -19.63 -37.01
C ARG A 439 48.16 -20.41 -36.06
N LEU A 440 48.65 -21.51 -35.48
CA LEU A 440 47.87 -22.37 -34.59
C LEU A 440 47.45 -21.64 -33.31
N LEU A 441 48.36 -20.88 -32.69
CA LEU A 441 48.04 -20.08 -31.51
C LEU A 441 47.03 -18.97 -31.83
N THR A 442 47.13 -18.35 -33.01
CA THR A 442 46.17 -17.33 -33.46
C THR A 442 44.79 -17.94 -33.71
N GLU A 443 44.71 -19.10 -34.34
CA GLU A 443 43.45 -19.83 -34.52
C GLU A 443 42.82 -20.26 -33.20
N ALA A 444 43.62 -20.81 -32.28
CA ALA A 444 43.13 -21.20 -30.96
C ALA A 444 42.60 -20.00 -30.16
N ARG A 445 43.29 -18.85 -30.22
CA ARG A 445 42.82 -17.59 -29.63
C ARG A 445 41.53 -17.11 -30.27
N ARG A 446 41.41 -17.13 -31.60
CA ARG A 446 40.19 -16.75 -32.31
C ARG A 446 39.00 -17.63 -31.92
N ARG A 447 39.17 -18.96 -31.94
CA ARG A 447 38.13 -19.91 -31.52
C ARG A 447 37.73 -19.69 -30.06
N ALA A 448 38.70 -19.46 -29.17
CA ALA A 448 38.42 -19.14 -27.78
C ALA A 448 37.61 -17.84 -27.64
N THR A 449 37.94 -16.79 -28.40
CA THR A 449 37.15 -15.55 -28.37
C THR A 449 35.73 -15.77 -28.89
N GLU A 450 35.56 -16.52 -29.97
CA GLU A 450 34.25 -16.83 -30.56
C GLU A 450 33.35 -17.56 -29.55
N LEU A 451 33.84 -18.64 -28.93
CA LEU A 451 33.12 -19.37 -27.88
C LEU A 451 32.70 -18.46 -26.72
N THR A 452 33.59 -17.57 -26.26
CA THR A 452 33.25 -16.63 -25.18
C THR A 452 32.22 -15.59 -25.60
N THR A 453 32.22 -15.14 -26.86
CA THR A 453 31.24 -14.17 -27.36
C THR A 453 29.87 -14.80 -27.56
N GLU A 454 29.82 -16.03 -28.09
CA GLU A 454 28.59 -16.79 -28.25
C GLU A 454 27.93 -17.06 -26.90
N ALA A 455 28.70 -17.59 -25.94
CA ALA A 455 28.23 -17.84 -24.57
C ALA A 455 27.72 -16.58 -23.86
N LYS A 456 28.38 -15.42 -24.06
CA LYS A 456 27.91 -14.14 -23.54
C LYS A 456 26.58 -13.72 -24.16
N SER A 457 26.45 -13.83 -25.49
CA SER A 457 25.22 -13.47 -26.19
C SER A 457 24.03 -14.34 -25.79
N GLU A 458 24.26 -15.64 -25.58
CA GLU A 458 23.24 -16.57 -25.09
C GLU A 458 22.84 -16.26 -23.64
N ALA A 459 23.82 -16.00 -22.77
CA ALA A 459 23.57 -15.59 -21.40
C ALA A 459 22.76 -14.29 -21.30
N ASP A 460 23.12 -13.26 -22.08
CA ASP A 460 22.40 -12.00 -22.15
C ASP A 460 20.97 -12.20 -22.69
N GLY A 461 20.80 -13.08 -23.69
CA GLY A 461 19.50 -13.46 -24.24
C GLY A 461 18.57 -14.10 -23.20
N LEU A 462 19.09 -15.03 -22.40
CA LEU A 462 18.32 -15.70 -21.34
C LEU A 462 17.94 -14.73 -20.21
N LEU A 463 18.84 -13.82 -19.83
CA LEU A 463 18.55 -12.79 -18.82
C LEU A 463 17.46 -11.82 -19.30
N GLU A 464 17.48 -11.42 -20.58
CA GLU A 464 16.43 -10.59 -21.17
C GLU A 464 15.09 -11.32 -21.26
N GLN A 465 15.07 -12.63 -21.56
CA GLN A 465 13.85 -13.43 -21.51
C GLN A 465 13.27 -13.49 -20.10
N ALA A 466 14.09 -13.71 -19.06
CA ALA A 466 13.64 -13.69 -17.67
C ALA A 466 13.08 -12.32 -17.25
N ARG A 467 13.71 -11.23 -17.69
CA ARG A 467 13.21 -9.85 -17.45
C ARG A 467 11.86 -9.60 -18.11
N ARG A 468 11.67 -10.05 -19.36
CA ARG A 468 10.39 -9.91 -20.08
C ARG A 468 9.28 -10.71 -19.40
N ALA A 469 9.56 -11.94 -18.99
CA ALA A 469 8.60 -12.76 -18.25
C ALA A 469 8.14 -12.10 -16.95
N LEU A 470 9.06 -11.45 -16.20
CA LEU A 470 8.70 -10.67 -15.02
C LEU A 470 7.80 -9.47 -15.37
N ALA A 471 8.17 -8.71 -16.41
CA ALA A 471 7.37 -7.56 -16.84
C ALA A 471 5.96 -7.96 -17.30
N ASP A 472 5.84 -9.07 -18.04
CA ASP A 472 4.55 -9.60 -18.49
C ASP A 472 3.67 -10.04 -17.30
N ALA A 473 4.27 -10.68 -16.28
CA ALA A 473 3.56 -11.07 -15.06
C ALA A 473 3.10 -9.85 -14.24
N GLU A 474 3.92 -8.80 -14.13
CA GLU A 474 3.53 -7.54 -13.48
C GLU A 474 2.37 -6.86 -14.19
N VAL A 475 2.37 -6.86 -15.53
CA VAL A 475 1.27 -6.34 -16.35
C VAL A 475 0.00 -7.16 -16.14
N GLU A 476 0.08 -8.48 -16.09
CA GLU A 476 -1.09 -9.34 -15.83
C GLU A 476 -1.71 -9.06 -14.45
N ILE A 477 -0.87 -8.91 -13.42
CA ILE A 477 -1.32 -8.56 -12.06
C ILE A 477 -1.99 -7.17 -12.07
N ALA A 478 -1.42 -6.20 -12.78
CA ALA A 478 -2.00 -4.87 -12.90
C ALA A 478 -3.35 -4.89 -13.64
N GLN A 479 -3.47 -5.65 -14.73
CA GLN A 479 -4.70 -5.80 -15.49
C GLN A 479 -5.81 -6.47 -14.65
N LYS A 480 -5.47 -7.53 -13.90
CA LYS A 480 -6.43 -8.20 -12.99
C LYS A 480 -6.88 -7.26 -11.89
N ARG A 481 -5.96 -6.47 -11.32
CA ARG A 481 -6.30 -5.44 -10.33
C ARG A 481 -7.25 -4.39 -10.91
N GLU A 482 -6.95 -3.85 -12.08
CA GLU A 482 -7.79 -2.84 -12.71
C GLU A 482 -9.17 -3.39 -13.07
N ALA A 483 -9.24 -4.62 -13.59
CA ALA A 483 -10.51 -5.29 -13.89
C ALA A 483 -11.34 -5.54 -12.63
N ALA A 484 -10.71 -5.97 -11.53
CA ALA A 484 -11.38 -6.15 -10.24
C ALA A 484 -11.88 -4.83 -9.65
N GLU A 485 -11.04 -3.77 -9.67
CA GLU A 485 -11.43 -2.43 -9.22
C GLU A 485 -12.60 -1.88 -10.05
N ARG A 486 -12.61 -2.09 -11.38
CA ARG A 486 -13.74 -1.73 -12.25
C ARG A 486 -15.01 -2.50 -11.90
N ALA A 487 -14.92 -3.82 -11.75
CA ALA A 487 -16.08 -4.64 -11.42
C ALA A 487 -16.65 -4.34 -10.03
N ASP A 488 -15.80 -3.97 -9.06
CA ASP A 488 -16.24 -3.49 -7.74
C ASP A 488 -16.90 -2.11 -7.85
N ALA A 489 -16.34 -1.19 -8.65
CA ALA A 489 -16.93 0.13 -8.86
C ALA A 489 -18.33 0.06 -9.51
N GLU A 490 -18.52 -0.77 -10.53
CA GLU A 490 -19.83 -0.99 -11.17
C GLU A 490 -20.86 -1.55 -10.19
N ARG A 491 -20.47 -2.54 -9.37
CA ARG A 491 -21.35 -3.10 -8.33
C ARG A 491 -21.62 -2.11 -7.20
N HIS A 492 -20.65 -1.28 -6.84
CA HIS A 492 -20.86 -0.18 -5.90
C HIS A 492 -21.88 0.81 -6.41
N GLU A 493 -21.81 1.17 -7.69
CA GLU A 493 -22.80 2.02 -8.31
C GLU A 493 -24.18 1.34 -8.24
N GLN A 494 -24.30 0.06 -8.59
CA GLN A 494 -25.55 -0.69 -8.51
C GLN A 494 -26.12 -0.72 -7.07
N ALA A 495 -25.30 -1.08 -6.08
CA ALA A 495 -25.70 -1.08 -4.67
C ALA A 495 -26.07 0.31 -4.17
N ARG A 496 -25.39 1.37 -4.65
CA ARG A 496 -25.74 2.76 -4.34
C ARG A 496 -27.10 3.13 -4.93
N LEU A 497 -27.36 2.76 -6.18
CA LEU A 497 -28.65 2.99 -6.84
C LEU A 497 -29.78 2.23 -6.14
N GLU A 498 -29.55 0.99 -5.70
CA GLU A 498 -30.51 0.22 -4.90
C GLU A 498 -30.76 0.87 -3.54
N THR A 499 -29.70 1.32 -2.86
CA THR A 499 -29.82 2.03 -1.58
C THR A 499 -30.55 3.36 -1.75
N GLU A 500 -30.23 4.15 -2.78
CA GLU A 500 -30.93 5.40 -3.12
C GLU A 500 -32.41 5.13 -3.38
N ARG A 501 -32.75 4.06 -4.10
CA ARG A 501 -34.14 3.65 -4.32
C ARG A 501 -34.85 3.28 -3.02
N LEU A 502 -34.21 2.49 -2.17
CA LEU A 502 -34.78 2.05 -0.89
C LEU A 502 -34.93 3.22 0.10
N VAL A 503 -34.01 4.18 0.08
CA VAL A 503 -34.12 5.44 0.83
C VAL A 503 -35.28 6.27 0.28
N ALA A 504 -35.44 6.39 -1.04
CA ALA A 504 -36.58 7.09 -1.63
C ALA A 504 -37.92 6.42 -1.27
N ASP A 505 -37.98 5.08 -1.26
CA ASP A 505 -39.15 4.32 -0.82
C ASP A 505 -39.41 4.55 0.69
N ALA A 506 -38.37 4.61 1.52
CA ALA A 506 -38.48 4.95 2.94
C ALA A 506 -38.97 6.38 3.19
N GLU A 507 -38.45 7.36 2.43
CA GLU A 507 -38.90 8.75 2.46
C GLU A 507 -40.36 8.88 2.01
N ALA A 508 -40.78 8.12 0.99
CA ALA A 508 -42.17 8.07 0.56
C ALA A 508 -43.09 7.51 1.67
N HIS A 509 -42.68 6.42 2.33
CA HIS A 509 -43.42 5.89 3.48
C HIS A 509 -43.48 6.86 4.66
N ALA A 510 -42.40 7.62 4.92
CA ALA A 510 -42.38 8.66 5.95
C ALA A 510 -43.34 9.81 5.59
N ALA A 511 -43.33 10.27 4.34
CA ALA A 511 -44.25 11.31 3.86
C ALA A 511 -45.72 10.84 3.92
N GLU A 512 -46.00 9.58 3.58
CA GLU A 512 -47.33 8.99 3.77
C GLU A 512 -47.74 8.94 5.24
N ALA A 513 -46.82 8.59 6.15
CA ALA A 513 -47.08 8.56 7.57
C ALA A 513 -47.39 9.98 8.11
N GLU A 514 -46.63 11.00 7.69
CA GLU A 514 -46.89 12.40 8.00
C GLU A 514 -48.26 12.86 7.48
N GLN A 515 -48.59 12.53 6.23
CA GLN A 515 -49.89 12.87 5.65
C GLN A 515 -51.05 12.22 6.41
N ARG A 516 -50.89 10.97 6.85
CA ARG A 516 -51.91 10.27 7.66
C ARG A 516 -52.11 10.95 9.02
N VAL A 517 -51.03 11.37 9.68
CA VAL A 517 -51.11 12.13 10.94
C VAL A 517 -51.77 13.49 10.72
N ALA A 518 -51.45 14.19 9.62
CA ALA A 518 -52.10 15.45 9.26
C ALA A 518 -53.61 15.28 9.03
N ASN A 519 -54.02 14.23 8.29
CA ASN A 519 -55.43 13.92 8.06
C ASN A 519 -56.15 13.56 9.37
N ALA A 520 -55.49 12.81 10.26
CA ALA A 520 -56.04 12.46 11.57
C ALA A 520 -56.19 13.70 12.48
N LEU A 521 -55.25 14.65 12.43
CA LEU A 521 -55.37 15.95 13.09
C LEU A 521 -56.56 16.75 12.58
N GLU A 522 -56.75 16.80 11.27
CA GLU A 522 -57.90 17.48 10.69
C GLU A 522 -59.22 16.82 11.12
N GLN A 523 -59.29 15.49 11.10
CA GLN A 523 -60.46 14.74 11.55
C GLN A 523 -60.75 14.96 13.05
N ALA A 524 -59.74 14.87 13.91
CA ALA A 524 -59.85 15.14 15.34
C ALA A 524 -60.30 16.59 15.61
N GLU A 525 -59.82 17.56 14.83
CA GLU A 525 -60.29 18.94 14.92
C GLU A 525 -61.74 19.11 14.47
N ARG A 526 -62.17 18.43 13.39
CA ARG A 526 -63.57 18.46 12.95
C ARG A 526 -64.50 17.91 14.04
N VAL A 527 -64.19 16.75 14.62
CA VAL A 527 -64.97 16.15 15.73
C VAL A 527 -65.09 17.14 16.90
N ARG A 528 -64.00 17.80 17.29
CA ARG A 528 -64.04 18.83 18.36
C ARG A 528 -64.88 20.05 17.97
N ARG A 529 -64.76 20.55 16.74
CA ARG A 529 -65.53 21.72 16.25
C ARG A 529 -67.02 21.41 16.20
N ASP A 530 -67.39 20.25 15.66
CA ASP A 530 -68.78 19.80 15.51
C ASP A 530 -69.41 19.59 16.90
N ALA A 531 -68.70 18.94 17.82
CA ALA A 531 -69.15 18.76 19.20
C ALA A 531 -69.31 20.11 19.95
N GLU A 532 -68.40 21.06 19.74
CA GLU A 532 -68.53 22.39 20.36
C GLU A 532 -69.67 23.20 19.76
N ALA A 533 -69.95 23.07 18.47
CA ALA A 533 -71.13 23.65 17.82
C ALA A 533 -72.42 23.04 18.39
N HIS A 534 -72.50 21.71 18.49
CA HIS A 534 -73.64 21.00 19.07
C HIS A 534 -73.86 21.39 20.55
N ALA A 535 -72.80 21.46 21.36
CA ALA A 535 -72.87 21.92 22.75
C ALA A 535 -73.36 23.38 22.86
N LYS A 536 -72.96 24.27 21.94
CA LYS A 536 -73.45 25.66 21.88
C LYS A 536 -74.94 25.72 21.50
N GLU A 537 -75.35 24.90 20.55
CA GLU A 537 -76.75 24.81 20.12
C GLU A 537 -77.65 24.30 21.24
N LEU A 538 -77.24 23.22 21.92
CA LEU A 538 -77.96 22.64 23.06
C LEU A 538 -78.15 23.68 24.18
N MET A 539 -77.09 24.41 24.52
CA MET A 539 -77.16 25.52 25.48
C MET A 539 -78.03 26.69 25.00
N SER A 540 -78.03 27.01 23.71
CA SER A 540 -78.87 28.07 23.12
C SER A 540 -80.34 27.69 23.13
N ASN A 541 -80.67 26.45 22.79
CA ASN A 541 -82.03 25.90 22.83
C ASN A 541 -82.54 25.85 24.28
N ALA A 542 -81.73 25.38 25.22
CA ALA A 542 -82.09 25.37 26.64
C ALA A 542 -82.33 26.77 27.21
N ARG A 543 -81.52 27.77 26.80
CA ARG A 543 -81.74 29.18 27.18
C ARG A 543 -83.05 29.73 26.61
N ARG A 544 -83.34 29.49 25.32
CA ARG A 544 -84.61 29.90 24.69
C ARG A 544 -85.81 29.25 25.36
N ASN A 545 -85.73 27.97 25.69
CA ASN A 545 -86.77 27.25 26.42
C ASN A 545 -86.94 27.82 27.84
N ALA A 546 -85.84 28.08 28.55
CA ALA A 546 -85.86 28.71 29.86
C ALA A 546 -86.52 30.10 29.81
N ASP A 547 -86.15 30.94 28.84
CA ASP A 547 -86.74 32.28 28.67
C ASP A 547 -88.25 32.19 28.39
N ARG A 548 -88.69 31.21 27.60
CA ARG A 548 -90.12 30.95 27.34
C ARG A 548 -90.87 30.53 28.61
N VAL A 549 -90.36 29.58 29.38
CA VAL A 549 -90.97 29.13 30.65
C VAL A 549 -91.10 30.29 31.65
N VAL A 550 -90.07 31.15 31.74
CA VAL A 550 -90.14 32.34 32.60
C VAL A 550 -91.17 33.34 32.08
N ALA A 551 -91.25 33.56 30.77
CA ALA A 551 -92.21 34.49 30.18
C ALA A 551 -93.65 34.02 30.41
N GLU A 552 -93.96 32.75 30.10
CA GLU A 552 -95.27 32.14 30.31
C GLU A 552 -95.67 32.19 31.80
N ALA A 553 -94.77 31.82 32.71
CA ALA A 553 -95.03 31.88 34.15
C ALA A 553 -95.23 33.31 34.66
N ARG A 554 -94.54 34.31 34.08
CA ARG A 554 -94.75 35.73 34.41
C ARG A 554 -96.12 36.21 33.94
N GLU A 555 -96.49 35.88 32.71
CA GLU A 555 -97.78 36.23 32.13
C GLU A 555 -98.94 35.61 32.94
N HIS A 556 -98.84 34.31 33.26
CA HIS A 556 -99.82 33.64 34.12
C HIS A 556 -99.90 34.26 35.52
N ALA A 557 -98.76 34.58 36.12
CA ALA A 557 -98.72 35.24 37.43
C ALA A 557 -99.36 36.64 37.39
N GLU A 558 -99.14 37.41 36.32
CA GLU A 558 -99.74 38.73 36.12
C GLU A 558 -101.25 38.63 35.88
N ARG A 559 -101.70 37.66 35.08
CA ARG A 559 -103.11 37.37 34.84
C ARG A 559 -103.84 37.05 36.14
N THR A 560 -103.34 36.11 36.94
CA THR A 560 -103.94 35.76 38.25
C THR A 560 -103.97 36.94 39.23
N LEU A 561 -102.96 37.80 39.21
CA LEU A 561 -102.97 39.03 40.01
C LEU A 561 -104.01 40.04 39.52
N SER A 562 -104.18 40.18 38.21
CA SER A 562 -105.15 41.10 37.60
C SER A 562 -106.60 40.66 37.82
N GLU A 563 -106.87 39.36 37.71
CA GLU A 563 -108.18 38.76 37.99
C GLU A 563 -108.56 38.96 39.46
N ALA A 564 -107.65 38.64 40.39
CA ALA A 564 -107.88 38.83 41.82
C ALA A 564 -108.02 40.31 42.21
N MET A 565 -107.31 41.21 41.53
CA MET A 565 -107.47 42.66 41.72
C MET A 565 -108.86 43.12 41.28
N THR A 566 -109.33 42.64 40.13
CA THR A 566 -110.66 42.95 39.60
C THR A 566 -111.75 42.40 40.51
N GLU A 567 -111.61 41.16 41.00
CA GLU A 567 -112.52 40.54 41.96
C GLU A 567 -112.56 41.32 43.28
N ALA A 568 -111.39 41.67 43.84
CA ALA A 568 -111.27 42.46 45.04
C ALA A 568 -111.90 43.87 44.90
N GLU A 569 -111.81 44.48 43.72
CA GLU A 569 -112.48 45.75 43.42
C GLU A 569 -114.00 45.57 43.31
N ARG A 570 -114.48 44.52 42.64
CA ARG A 570 -115.91 44.18 42.57
C ARG A 570 -116.50 44.00 43.97
N GLU A 571 -115.90 43.17 44.81
CA GLU A 571 -116.36 42.94 46.19
C GLU A 571 -116.44 44.24 47.00
N ARG A 572 -115.43 45.11 46.87
CA ARG A 572 -115.44 46.43 47.51
C ARG A 572 -116.57 47.31 47.00
N THR A 573 -116.80 47.36 45.69
CA THR A 573 -117.88 48.19 45.12
C THR A 573 -119.27 47.71 45.54
N THR A 574 -119.51 46.41 45.57
CA THR A 574 -120.78 45.82 46.03
C THR A 574 -121.03 46.13 47.51
N ALA A 575 -120.00 45.96 48.35
CA ALA A 575 -120.09 46.30 49.78
C ALA A 575 -120.33 47.81 50.00
N GLN A 576 -119.72 48.66 49.18
CA GLN A 576 -119.92 50.11 49.26
C GLN A 576 -121.36 50.51 48.89
N ARG A 577 -121.98 49.88 47.89
CA ARG A 577 -123.40 50.09 47.58
C ARG A 577 -124.31 49.68 48.74
N GLN A 578 -124.06 48.53 49.36
CA GLN A 578 -124.85 48.05 50.51
C GLN A 578 -124.79 49.03 51.70
N VAL A 579 -123.65 49.68 51.91
CA VAL A 579 -123.46 50.70 52.95
C VAL A 579 -124.25 51.97 52.65
N GLU A 580 -124.32 52.39 51.39
CA GLU A 580 -125.13 53.53 50.97
C GLU A 580 -126.63 53.28 51.23
N ASP A 581 -127.12 52.07 50.96
CA ASP A 581 -128.51 51.71 51.22
C ASP A 581 -128.86 51.64 52.71
N LEU A 582 -127.97 51.09 53.54
CA LEU A 582 -128.14 51.11 55.00
C LEU A 582 -128.17 52.55 55.56
N ASN A 583 -127.37 53.47 55.00
CA ASN A 583 -127.40 54.88 55.38
C ASN A 583 -128.71 55.58 54.98
N ARG A 584 -129.24 55.30 53.78
CA ARG A 584 -130.55 55.83 53.36
C ARG A 584 -131.68 55.36 54.28
N GLN A 585 -131.67 54.07 54.67
CA GLN A 585 -132.64 53.54 55.64
C GLN A 585 -132.55 54.26 56.99
N ARG A 586 -131.33 54.57 57.45
CA ARG A 586 -131.09 55.35 58.68
C ARG A 586 -131.71 56.74 58.60
N GLU A 587 -131.51 57.45 57.50
CA GLU A 587 -132.06 58.80 57.27
C GLU A 587 -133.59 58.79 57.24
N ALA A 588 -134.21 57.81 56.58
CA ALA A 588 -135.67 57.67 56.51
C ALA A 588 -136.31 57.43 57.89
N ILE A 589 -135.69 56.61 58.75
CA ILE A 589 -136.14 56.39 60.13
C ILE A 589 -136.06 57.69 60.95
N THR A 590 -135.02 58.49 60.72
CA THR A 590 -134.79 59.73 61.46
C THR A 590 -135.84 60.80 61.12
N VAL A 591 -136.21 60.95 59.85
CA VAL A 591 -137.24 61.91 59.38
C VAL A 591 -138.63 61.57 59.94
N TYR A 592 -139.01 60.28 59.97
CA TYR A 592 -140.30 59.84 60.51
C TYR A 592 -140.48 60.19 62.00
N LEU A 593 -139.40 60.13 62.77
CA LEU A 593 -139.43 60.42 64.21
C LEU A 593 -139.56 61.92 64.52
N ASP A 594 -138.99 62.79 63.69
CA ASP A 594 -139.16 64.23 63.83
C ASP A 594 -140.61 64.67 63.50
N GLU A 595 -141.28 64.03 62.54
CA GLU A 595 -142.69 64.28 62.22
C GLU A 595 -143.64 63.89 63.38
N LEU A 596 -143.42 62.72 64.01
CA LEU A 596 -144.18 62.28 65.19
C LEU A 596 -143.94 63.19 66.41
N ARG A 597 -142.72 63.70 66.58
CA ARG A 597 -142.37 64.64 67.65
C ARG A 597 -143.03 66.01 67.47
N SER A 598 -143.06 66.53 66.25
CA SER A 598 -143.77 67.78 65.92
C SER A 598 -145.26 67.70 66.27
N LEU A 599 -145.88 66.54 66.00
CA LEU A 599 -147.31 66.26 66.28
C LEU A 599 -147.64 66.13 67.78
N LEU A 600 -146.72 65.63 68.61
CA LEU A 600 -146.94 65.43 70.05
C LEU A 600 -146.68 66.67 70.92
N THR A 601 -146.01 67.70 70.39
CA THR A 601 -145.62 68.89 71.18
C THR A 601 -146.61 70.05 71.08
N HIS A 602 -147.51 70.06 70.08
CA HIS A 602 -148.36 71.22 69.77
C HIS A 602 -149.82 71.16 70.27
N GLU A 603 -150.31 70.06 70.85
CA GLU A 603 -151.67 70.01 71.45
C GLU A 603 -151.80 68.89 72.53
N PRO A 604 -151.92 69.22 73.83
CA PRO A 604 -151.87 68.24 74.93
C PRO A 604 -153.17 67.44 75.16
N MET A 605 -154.17 67.56 74.29
CA MET A 605 -155.35 66.67 74.24
C MET A 605 -155.62 66.30 72.78
N PRO A 606 -155.67 65.00 72.43
CA PRO A 606 -155.78 64.55 71.05
C PRO A 606 -157.16 64.91 70.47
N SER A 607 -157.15 65.70 69.40
CA SER A 607 -158.33 65.97 68.58
C SER A 607 -158.37 64.98 67.40
N ARG A 608 -159.52 64.79 66.75
CA ARG A 608 -159.63 63.86 65.61
C ARG A 608 -158.66 64.21 64.46
N GLN A 609 -158.35 65.51 64.31
CA GLN A 609 -157.39 65.99 63.31
C GLN A 609 -155.92 65.66 63.64
N THR A 610 -155.54 65.51 64.91
CA THR A 610 -154.16 65.11 65.27
C THR A 610 -153.89 63.63 65.00
N LEU A 611 -154.91 62.77 65.16
CA LEU A 611 -154.83 61.35 64.81
C LEU A 611 -154.80 61.13 63.30
N GLU A 612 -155.57 61.89 62.51
CA GLU A 612 -155.50 61.83 61.03
C GLU A 612 -154.11 62.25 60.52
N ARG A 613 -153.49 63.29 61.09
CA ARG A 613 -152.13 63.70 60.70
C ARG A 613 -151.04 62.70 61.10
N ALA A 614 -151.20 62.02 62.25
CA ALA A 614 -150.28 60.95 62.65
C ALA A 614 -150.43 59.71 61.75
N GLN A 615 -151.67 59.38 61.34
CA GLN A 615 -151.92 58.32 60.36
C GLN A 615 -151.36 58.66 58.98
N ASP A 616 -151.44 59.93 58.55
CA ASP A 616 -150.81 60.37 57.30
C ASP A 616 -149.27 60.30 57.35
N ALA A 617 -148.65 60.61 58.49
CA ALA A 617 -147.20 60.49 58.68
C ALA A 617 -146.74 59.01 58.66
N GLU A 618 -147.47 58.12 59.32
CA GLU A 618 -147.23 56.67 59.28
C GLU A 618 -147.42 56.10 57.87
N ALA A 619 -148.44 56.54 57.14
CA ALA A 619 -148.67 56.14 55.74
C ALA A 619 -147.54 56.63 54.81
N ARG A 620 -146.99 57.82 55.01
CA ARG A 620 -145.84 58.32 54.24
C ARG A 620 -144.56 57.54 54.52
N TYR A 621 -144.27 57.23 55.79
CA TYR A 621 -143.13 56.38 56.13
C TYR A 621 -143.28 54.97 55.57
N ALA A 622 -144.47 54.38 55.66
CA ALA A 622 -144.76 53.08 55.06
C ALA A 622 -144.63 53.09 53.54
N ALA A 623 -145.05 54.18 52.87
CA ALA A 623 -144.86 54.37 51.43
C ALA A 623 -143.37 54.53 51.06
N ALA A 624 -142.59 55.31 51.83
CA ALA A 624 -141.15 55.46 51.62
C ALA A 624 -140.38 54.15 51.86
N ALA A 625 -140.77 53.37 52.87
CA ALA A 625 -140.21 52.03 53.12
C ALA A 625 -140.58 51.03 52.02
N ALA A 626 -141.79 51.10 51.46
CA ALA A 626 -142.21 50.29 50.33
C ALA A 626 -141.47 50.68 49.03
N GLU A 627 -141.23 51.97 48.79
CA GLU A 627 -140.47 52.45 47.63
C GLU A 627 -138.98 52.08 47.73
N ALA A 628 -138.38 52.13 48.93
CA ALA A 628 -137.03 51.63 49.19
C ALA A 628 -136.92 50.11 48.99
N SER A 629 -137.91 49.34 49.44
CA SER A 629 -137.96 47.89 49.19
C SER A 629 -138.17 47.57 47.71
N ALA A 630 -138.95 48.36 46.97
CA ALA A 630 -139.16 48.17 45.54
C ALA A 630 -137.90 48.52 44.71
N ARG A 631 -137.14 49.56 45.11
CA ARG A 631 -135.84 49.88 44.51
C ARG A 631 -134.78 48.80 44.79
N ALA A 632 -134.69 48.28 46.01
CA ALA A 632 -133.78 47.18 46.33
C ALA A 632 -134.05 45.92 45.48
N VAL A 633 -135.31 45.64 45.16
CA VAL A 633 -135.68 44.53 44.25
C VAL A 633 -135.31 44.86 42.79
N ALA A 634 -135.49 46.12 42.36
CA ALA A 634 -135.11 46.55 41.02
C ALA A 634 -133.58 46.55 40.80
N ASP A 635 -132.80 46.98 41.80
CA ASP A 635 -131.33 46.99 41.75
C ASP A 635 -130.78 45.55 41.81
N ALA A 636 -131.38 44.66 42.62
CA ALA A 636 -131.05 43.23 42.62
C ALA A 636 -131.38 42.55 41.27
N GLN A 637 -132.47 42.95 40.60
CA GLN A 637 -132.77 42.48 39.25
C GLN A 637 -131.81 43.03 38.20
N ALA A 638 -131.34 44.27 38.34
CA ALA A 638 -130.34 44.87 37.46
C ALA A 638 -128.94 44.23 37.61
N GLU A 639 -128.51 43.90 38.82
CA GLU A 639 -127.26 43.15 39.06
C GLU A 639 -127.33 41.73 38.48
N LEU A 640 -128.47 41.04 38.63
CA LEU A 640 -128.64 39.70 38.04
C LEU A 640 -128.62 39.72 36.50
N THR A 641 -129.17 40.76 35.88
CA THR A 641 -129.08 40.93 34.41
C THR A 641 -127.67 41.29 33.93
N ALA A 642 -126.91 42.06 34.72
CA ALA A 642 -125.52 42.38 34.40
C ALA A 642 -124.57 41.19 34.58
N GLU A 643 -124.82 40.30 35.54
CA GLU A 643 -124.08 39.04 35.68
C GLU A 643 -124.39 38.05 34.55
N MET A 644 -125.64 38.02 34.04
CA MET A 644 -125.98 37.20 32.86
C MET A 644 -125.40 37.77 31.56
N GLU A 645 -125.36 39.09 31.36
CA GLU A 645 -124.71 39.69 30.18
C GLU A 645 -123.18 39.61 30.22
N ALA A 646 -122.56 39.54 31.41
CA ALA A 646 -121.12 39.29 31.56
C ALA A 646 -120.73 37.82 31.32
N ALA A 647 -121.65 36.87 31.58
CA ALA A 647 -121.42 35.45 31.33
C ALA A 647 -121.54 35.06 29.85
N ASP A 648 -122.28 35.80 29.03
CA ASP A 648 -122.40 35.57 27.58
C ASP A 648 -121.25 36.20 26.75
N ALA A 649 -120.34 36.96 27.38
CA ALA A 649 -119.18 37.59 26.72
C ALA A 649 -117.87 36.76 26.80
N GLU A 650 -117.88 35.61 27.49
CA GLU A 650 -116.74 34.68 27.62
C GLU A 650 -116.94 33.36 26.84
N ALA A 651 -117.79 33.36 25.81
CA ALA A 651 -118.04 32.21 24.94
C ALA A 651 -117.69 32.51 23.47
N ASP A 652 -116.44 32.93 23.21
CA ASP A 652 -115.85 32.93 21.86
C ASP A 652 -114.32 32.91 21.95
N GLU A 653 -113.74 31.72 22.21
CA GLU A 653 -112.37 31.39 21.81
C GLU A 653 -112.21 29.86 21.75
N GLU A 654 -112.35 29.31 20.54
CA GLU A 654 -112.03 27.92 20.19
C GLU A 654 -110.51 27.68 20.29
N PRO A 655 -110.04 26.52 20.79
CA PRO A 655 -108.66 26.08 20.56
C PRO A 655 -108.57 25.22 19.29
N GLU A 656 -107.73 25.64 18.32
CA GLU A 656 -107.29 24.77 17.21
C GLU A 656 -106.23 23.75 17.67
N PRO A 657 -106.15 22.55 17.05
CA PRO A 657 -105.33 21.44 17.53
C PRO A 657 -103.88 21.42 17.00
N GLU A 658 -103.00 20.80 17.79
CA GLU A 658 -101.59 20.46 17.52
C GLU A 658 -101.36 19.70 16.20
N PRO A 659 -100.19 19.83 15.54
CA PRO A 659 -99.72 18.83 14.59
C PRO A 659 -98.79 17.80 15.28
N VAL A 660 -99.19 16.54 15.12
CA VAL A 660 -98.45 15.31 15.45
C VAL A 660 -97.20 15.22 14.57
N ALA A 661 -96.03 15.03 15.19
CA ALA A 661 -94.78 14.73 14.49
C ALA A 661 -94.56 13.21 14.39
N GLU A 662 -94.20 12.78 13.19
CA GLU A 662 -93.96 11.40 12.75
C GLU A 662 -92.76 10.73 13.43
N GLU A 663 -92.94 9.46 13.81
CA GLU A 663 -91.86 8.49 14.04
C GLU A 663 -91.19 8.11 12.70
N PRO A 664 -89.86 7.96 12.63
CA PRO A 664 -89.22 7.30 11.49
C PRO A 664 -89.15 5.78 11.72
N ALA A 665 -89.50 5.07 10.65
CA ALA A 665 -89.43 3.63 10.52
C ALA A 665 -87.98 3.10 10.60
N ALA A 666 -87.85 1.93 11.22
CA ALA A 666 -86.66 1.09 11.22
C ALA A 666 -86.50 0.35 9.88
N GLU A 667 -85.31 0.41 9.29
CA GLU A 667 -84.85 -0.48 8.22
C GLU A 667 -83.64 -1.29 8.73
N GLU A 668 -83.80 -2.61 8.75
CA GLU A 668 -82.71 -3.59 8.81
C GLU A 668 -81.99 -3.66 7.45
N PRO A 669 -80.71 -4.09 7.41
CA PRO A 669 -80.18 -4.74 6.23
C PRO A 669 -79.88 -6.23 6.47
N ALA A 670 -80.27 -7.00 5.45
CA ALA A 670 -80.13 -8.44 5.31
C ALA A 670 -78.68 -8.90 5.13
N ALA A 671 -78.45 -10.14 5.58
CA ALA A 671 -77.29 -10.96 5.29
C ALA A 671 -77.39 -11.58 3.88
N GLU A 672 -76.25 -11.73 3.20
CA GLU A 672 -76.13 -12.49 1.96
C GLU A 672 -74.83 -13.31 1.97
N GLU A 673 -74.98 -14.62 1.89
CA GLU A 673 -73.97 -15.64 1.57
C GLU A 673 -74.21 -16.06 0.11
N PRO A 674 -73.21 -16.56 -0.66
CA PRO A 674 -73.04 -18.03 -0.70
C PRO A 674 -71.62 -18.58 -1.07
N ALA A 675 -71.41 -19.87 -0.78
CA ALA A 675 -70.34 -20.78 -1.27
C ALA A 675 -70.69 -21.37 -2.69
N PRO A 676 -70.00 -22.37 -3.33
CA PRO A 676 -68.84 -23.23 -2.96
C PRO A 676 -67.83 -23.60 -4.12
N GLU A 677 -66.95 -24.59 -3.85
CA GLU A 677 -65.80 -25.21 -4.57
C GLU A 677 -66.03 -25.78 -6.01
N PRO A 678 -64.98 -26.34 -6.69
CA PRO A 678 -64.76 -27.80 -6.59
C PRO A 678 -63.30 -28.33 -6.64
N ILE A 679 -63.17 -29.57 -6.17
CA ILE A 679 -62.03 -30.51 -6.22
C ILE A 679 -62.19 -31.47 -7.42
N GLU A 680 -61.09 -31.81 -8.10
CA GLU A 680 -60.78 -33.07 -8.84
C GLU A 680 -59.25 -33.02 -9.12
N GLY A 681 -58.38 -34.02 -9.06
CA GLY A 681 -58.41 -35.48 -8.94
C GLY A 681 -57.04 -35.99 -9.48
N GLU A 682 -56.42 -36.97 -8.81
CA GLU A 682 -55.10 -37.61 -9.08
C GLU A 682 -55.09 -38.48 -10.38
N PRO A 683 -54.10 -39.37 -10.75
CA PRO A 683 -52.77 -39.75 -10.16
C PRO A 683 -51.64 -40.06 -11.21
N GLU A 684 -50.56 -40.72 -10.72
CA GLU A 684 -49.42 -41.43 -11.39
C GLU A 684 -48.18 -40.60 -11.78
N ALA A 685 -46.92 -41.07 -11.75
CA ALA A 685 -46.18 -42.14 -11.07
C ALA A 685 -44.69 -41.97 -11.49
N VAL A 686 -43.75 -42.13 -10.54
CA VAL A 686 -42.38 -42.73 -10.64
C VAL A 686 -41.43 -42.36 -11.81
N ALA A 687 -40.29 -41.73 -11.48
CA ALA A 687 -38.90 -42.13 -11.85
C ALA A 687 -37.91 -41.11 -11.26
N VAL A 688 -37.06 -41.48 -10.29
CA VAL A 688 -35.62 -41.81 -10.45
C VAL A 688 -34.83 -40.72 -11.22
N ASP A 689 -33.99 -39.96 -10.50
CA ASP A 689 -32.70 -39.53 -11.06
C ASP A 689 -31.68 -39.29 -9.94
N GLU A 690 -30.56 -39.98 -10.07
CA GLU A 690 -29.41 -39.96 -9.16
C GLU A 690 -28.45 -38.84 -9.58
N GLY A 691 -27.79 -38.27 -8.57
CA GLY A 691 -26.88 -37.15 -8.76
C GLY A 691 -25.52 -37.50 -9.37
N ARG A 692 -24.97 -36.46 -10.01
CA ARG A 692 -23.54 -36.15 -10.29
C ARG A 692 -22.83 -36.95 -11.39
N PRO A 693 -22.05 -36.22 -12.21
CA PRO A 693 -20.61 -36.19 -11.95
C PRO A 693 -19.96 -34.80 -12.14
N ALA A 694 -18.82 -34.60 -11.48
CA ALA A 694 -17.78 -33.66 -11.89
C ALA A 694 -16.43 -34.28 -11.54
N GLU A 695 -15.54 -34.31 -12.53
CA GLU A 695 -14.15 -34.75 -12.48
C GLU A 695 -13.28 -33.80 -11.64
N GLY A 696 -12.23 -34.35 -11.03
CA GLY A 696 -11.18 -33.61 -10.33
C GLY A 696 -10.18 -34.58 -9.70
N VAL A 697 -8.96 -34.58 -10.23
CA VAL A 697 -7.85 -35.53 -9.99
C VAL A 697 -6.97 -35.11 -8.79
N GLU A 698 -6.41 -36.12 -8.10
CA GLU A 698 -5.18 -36.15 -7.26
C GLU A 698 -5.19 -35.50 -5.85
N VAL A 699 -4.60 -36.03 -4.77
CA VAL A 699 -3.45 -36.96 -4.51
C VAL A 699 -3.68 -37.67 -3.15
N THR A 700 -3.16 -38.89 -2.95
CA THR A 700 -2.30 -39.36 -1.81
C THR A 700 -2.41 -40.87 -1.61
N GLU A 701 -1.31 -41.58 -1.86
CA GLU A 701 -1.06 -42.95 -1.41
C GLU A 701 -0.46 -42.98 0.00
N PRO A 702 -0.74 -44.04 0.78
CA PRO A 702 0.20 -44.54 1.77
C PRO A 702 0.57 -46.02 1.56
N VAL A 703 1.86 -46.27 1.78
CA VAL A 703 2.59 -47.46 2.27
C VAL A 703 1.76 -48.66 2.77
N ALA A 704 2.07 -49.89 2.31
CA ALA A 704 2.70 -50.98 3.08
C ALA A 704 2.70 -52.37 2.39
N GLU A 705 3.71 -53.19 2.78
CA GLU A 705 3.89 -54.66 2.63
C GLU A 705 4.38 -55.20 1.26
N GLY A 706 5.34 -56.13 1.13
CA GLY A 706 6.12 -56.93 2.07
C GLY A 706 6.94 -58.00 1.30
N GLU A 707 7.94 -58.60 1.98
CA GLU A 707 8.66 -59.86 1.66
C GLU A 707 9.61 -59.86 0.43
N GLY A 708 10.82 -60.41 0.41
CA GLY A 708 11.60 -61.22 1.35
C GLY A 708 12.86 -61.74 0.61
N GLU A 709 13.78 -62.34 1.39
CA GLU A 709 14.84 -63.29 0.97
C GLU A 709 16.31 -62.78 0.85
N ALA A 710 17.16 -63.45 1.66
CA ALA A 710 18.61 -63.31 1.85
C ALA A 710 19.39 -64.28 0.91
N PRO A 711 20.72 -64.57 1.00
CA PRO A 711 21.77 -64.14 1.96
C PRO A 711 23.21 -63.83 1.40
N ALA A 712 24.00 -63.14 2.25
CA ALA A 712 25.45 -63.21 2.65
C ALA A 712 26.54 -64.03 1.87
N PRO A 713 27.84 -64.05 2.26
CA PRO A 713 28.73 -63.14 3.04
C PRO A 713 30.11 -62.89 2.33
N THR A 714 31.06 -62.03 2.77
CA THR A 714 32.17 -62.29 3.74
C THR A 714 33.07 -61.02 3.77
N GLU A 715 33.32 -60.40 4.94
CA GLU A 715 34.56 -60.45 5.79
C GLU A 715 35.80 -59.76 5.15
N GLU A 716 36.67 -58.95 5.77
CA GLU A 716 37.14 -58.71 7.15
C GLU A 716 37.90 -57.33 7.09
N ALA A 717 37.66 -56.34 7.95
CA ALA A 717 38.25 -56.09 9.28
C ALA A 717 39.77 -55.75 9.35
N ALA A 718 40.02 -54.47 9.69
CA ALA A 718 40.92 -53.97 10.75
C ALA A 718 42.47 -53.89 10.55
N GLY A 719 43.02 -52.77 11.04
CA GLY A 719 44.25 -52.77 11.84
C GLY A 719 45.41 -51.87 11.37
N ALA A 720 45.66 -50.80 12.12
CA ALA A 720 46.87 -49.95 12.06
C ALA A 720 48.04 -50.57 12.90
N PRO A 721 49.08 -49.83 13.33
CA PRO A 721 50.34 -49.44 12.64
C PRO A 721 51.63 -49.83 13.43
N SER A 722 52.84 -49.65 12.85
CA SER A 722 54.16 -49.47 13.55
C SER A 722 55.30 -49.33 12.51
N GLU A 723 56.12 -48.27 12.52
CA GLU A 723 57.54 -48.19 12.99
C GLU A 723 58.48 -49.22 12.32
N GLU A 724 59.68 -48.93 11.79
CA GLU A 724 60.81 -48.16 12.33
C GLU A 724 61.96 -48.07 11.27
N ALA A 725 62.78 -46.98 11.31
CA ALA A 725 64.23 -46.80 11.02
C ALA A 725 64.96 -47.55 9.85
N ALA A 726 66.00 -47.08 9.16
CA ALA A 726 66.99 -45.99 9.22
C ALA A 726 67.52 -45.78 7.76
N ASP A 727 68.09 -44.66 7.31
CA ASP A 727 69.51 -44.28 7.55
C ASP A 727 69.78 -42.87 6.97
N VAL A 728 70.61 -42.06 7.66
CA VAL A 728 71.00 -40.65 7.41
C VAL A 728 72.45 -40.49 7.95
N PRO A 729 73.21 -39.41 7.70
CA PRO A 729 73.96 -38.95 6.52
C PRO A 729 75.47 -38.72 6.84
N ALA A 730 76.20 -37.99 5.99
CA ALA A 730 77.41 -37.20 6.33
C ALA A 730 77.74 -36.26 5.15
N ASP A 731 78.34 -35.07 5.26
CA ASP A 731 78.59 -34.06 6.30
C ASP A 731 79.21 -32.85 5.54
N GLU A 732 79.13 -31.66 6.12
CA GLU A 732 79.56 -30.32 5.67
C GLU A 732 81.11 -30.08 5.77
N PRO A 733 81.69 -28.85 5.91
CA PRO A 733 81.94 -27.77 4.91
C PRO A 733 83.40 -27.17 5.02
N ALA A 734 83.57 -25.86 4.68
CA ALA A 734 84.70 -24.91 4.94
C ALA A 734 85.68 -24.65 3.76
N ASP A 735 86.31 -23.49 3.49
CA ASP A 735 86.25 -22.06 3.84
C ASP A 735 87.29 -21.34 2.92
N VAL A 736 86.99 -20.09 2.47
CA VAL A 736 87.79 -18.84 2.10
C VAL A 736 89.35 -18.91 1.88
N PRO A 737 90.10 -17.93 1.23
CA PRO A 737 89.78 -16.50 1.06
C PRO A 737 90.36 -15.63 -0.13
N VAL A 738 89.77 -14.41 -0.27
CA VAL A 738 90.34 -13.03 -0.47
C VAL A 738 91.02 -12.56 -1.79
N ALA A 739 90.49 -11.46 -2.37
CA ALA A 739 91.12 -10.10 -2.57
C ALA A 739 90.21 -9.22 -3.49
N GLU A 740 89.52 -8.19 -2.97
CA GLU A 740 89.82 -6.72 -3.04
C GLU A 740 89.70 -6.11 -4.47
N GLY A 741 89.01 -4.99 -4.76
CA GLY A 741 88.25 -4.00 -4.00
C GLY A 741 87.71 -2.88 -4.94
N GLU A 742 86.67 -2.15 -4.49
CA GLU A 742 86.32 -0.71 -4.68
C GLU A 742 86.44 -0.03 -6.07
N GLY A 743 85.58 0.85 -6.60
CA GLY A 743 84.41 1.60 -6.12
C GLY A 743 83.99 2.67 -7.17
N GLU A 744 82.72 3.10 -7.07
CA GLU A 744 82.13 4.44 -7.35
C GLU A 744 82.27 5.21 -8.70
N ALA A 745 81.09 5.45 -9.30
CA ALA A 745 80.46 6.75 -9.66
C ALA A 745 80.91 7.67 -10.84
N GLY A 746 79.90 8.22 -11.53
CA GLY A 746 79.88 9.48 -12.32
C GLY A 746 80.11 9.28 -13.83
N GLU A 747 79.16 9.33 -14.75
CA GLU A 747 78.16 10.35 -15.13
C GLU A 747 78.75 11.67 -15.67
N ALA A 748 78.30 12.01 -16.89
CA ALA A 748 78.40 13.27 -17.65
C ALA A 748 79.74 13.60 -18.33
N LEU A 749 79.82 14.22 -19.52
CA LEU A 749 78.89 14.70 -20.57
C LEU A 749 79.79 15.23 -21.73
N ASP A 750 79.14 15.59 -22.84
CA ASP A 750 79.57 16.53 -23.92
C ASP A 750 80.49 16.02 -25.04
N GLU A 751 79.93 15.85 -26.24
CA GLU A 751 79.65 16.88 -27.30
C GLU A 751 80.87 17.00 -28.22
N ALA A 752 80.82 16.45 -29.44
CA ALA A 752 80.15 16.94 -30.65
C ALA A 752 81.06 17.86 -31.48
N ASP A 753 80.79 17.83 -32.80
CA ASP A 753 81.39 18.56 -33.92
C ASP A 753 82.72 17.97 -34.46
N ASP A 754 82.77 17.21 -35.55
CA ASP A 754 82.18 17.33 -36.91
C ASP A 754 82.93 18.36 -37.79
N GLU A 755 83.55 17.86 -38.86
CA GLU A 755 83.95 18.51 -40.14
C GLU A 755 84.94 17.55 -40.85
N LEU A 756 84.51 16.80 -41.88
CA LEU A 756 84.64 17.14 -43.32
C LEU A 756 86.11 17.45 -43.71
N ASP A 757 86.75 16.88 -44.72
CA ASP A 757 86.29 16.68 -46.09
C ASP A 757 87.36 15.89 -46.91
N GLU A 758 86.96 15.46 -48.10
CA GLU A 758 87.69 14.67 -49.10
C GLU A 758 88.93 15.36 -49.71
N ALA A 759 89.90 14.56 -50.22
CA ALA A 759 90.54 14.80 -51.53
C ALA A 759 91.60 13.72 -51.91
N GLU A 760 91.28 13.02 -53.01
CA GLU A 760 92.12 12.69 -54.17
C GLU A 760 93.64 12.46 -54.05
N GLY A 761 94.05 11.23 -54.39
CA GLY A 761 94.87 10.89 -55.58
C GLY A 761 96.26 11.51 -55.79
N ALA A 762 97.30 10.65 -55.86
CA ALA A 762 98.36 10.72 -56.89
C ALA A 762 99.37 9.56 -56.76
N ASP A 763 99.66 8.93 -57.90
CA ASP A 763 100.83 8.09 -58.17
C ASP A 763 102.15 8.85 -57.97
N ALA A 764 103.18 8.17 -57.45
CA ALA A 764 104.58 8.48 -57.73
C ALA A 764 105.51 7.29 -57.50
N GLU A 765 106.12 6.83 -58.59
CA GLU A 765 107.25 5.91 -58.67
C GLU A 765 108.59 6.49 -58.11
N LEU A 766 109.53 5.57 -57.86
CA LEU A 766 110.99 5.69 -57.99
C LEU A 766 111.83 6.38 -56.89
N ALA A 767 112.54 5.58 -56.09
CA ALA A 767 113.98 5.29 -56.24
C ALA A 767 114.74 5.06 -54.90
N GLY A 768 115.45 3.94 -54.76
CA GLY A 768 116.45 3.77 -53.69
C GLY A 768 116.86 2.33 -53.31
N ARG A 769 117.47 1.56 -54.24
CA ARG A 769 118.19 0.28 -53.98
C ARG A 769 119.49 0.49 -53.14
N PRO A 770 120.27 -0.56 -52.76
CA PRO A 770 119.94 -1.83 -52.09
C PRO A 770 120.96 -2.20 -50.96
N ARG A 771 120.68 -3.22 -50.12
CA ARG A 771 121.69 -4.26 -49.74
C ARG A 771 121.13 -5.41 -48.88
N ARG A 772 121.27 -6.62 -49.45
CA ARG A 772 121.59 -7.93 -48.84
C ARG A 772 120.75 -8.45 -47.67
N GLY A 773 120.00 -9.51 -47.97
CA GLY A 773 119.58 -10.52 -47.00
C GLY A 773 119.00 -11.75 -47.69
N LEU A 774 119.85 -12.62 -48.22
CA LEU A 774 119.44 -13.99 -48.57
C LEU A 774 119.02 -14.71 -47.29
N ARG A 775 117.82 -15.29 -47.25
CA ARG A 775 117.63 -16.67 -46.80
C ARG A 775 116.32 -17.26 -47.32
N ARG A 776 116.48 -18.53 -47.68
CA ARG A 776 115.60 -19.48 -48.36
C ARG A 776 114.49 -20.02 -47.44
N ARG A 777 113.43 -20.47 -48.14
CA ARG A 777 112.58 -21.66 -47.91
C ARG A 777 111.44 -21.57 -46.89
N GLY A 778 110.30 -22.10 -47.33
CA GLY A 778 109.15 -22.52 -46.55
C GLY A 778 107.90 -22.10 -47.26
#